data_AF-A0AAW0WKP3-F1
#
_entry.id   AF-A0AAW0WKP3-F1
#
_cell.length_a   1.000
_cell.length_b   1.000
_cell.length_c   1.000
_cell.angle_alpha   90.00
_cell.angle_beta   90.00
_cell.angle_gamma   90.00
#
_symmetry.space_group_name_H-M   'P 1'
#
loop_
_entity.id
_entity.type
_entity.pdbx_description
1 polymer ?
#
loop_
_entity_poly.entity_id
_entity_poly.type
_entity_poly.pdbx_seq_one_letter_code
_entity_poly.pdbx_strand_id
1 'polypeptide(L)'
;MKVTLNKTKEQLSDKDIEVWHSHTNNTNPTQKVSYAIRCRAQPEMVTQAWLKFYEIVNKYPTVPVDVETKESENSFDAGDQGQSAHSDEGSTHFNSVHLCEAPGAFILALNHYLALNRSTLKWQWLGNTLNPYYEGTPLDQCITEDRFIYLTLKKWSFGRDNTGDIMVWDNLCSIVKDAQCLGPIHLVTADGSFDCQANPSEQEKMTHSLHLCEIVAAMHLLAPGGSLVVKKFTLFESDTVALLYLLCCVFEHVHLYKPGTSKQGNSEVYAIALNYCGKDKCSEHLNKLSEVYGPNVHPKSMFALDDIPKEFIHQMRVCADMFMQHQITTIKRNIALFPNMPEKDKQYNELLKVKATTLFFERNYCVPIPMDKTITDGNVNKSRHLLESDWNKTGSAMLMRNNCVRSKLEILHLFLNSCINDYSCVRSDNDLKGIRTVQASASFVSPLLEKIEFEKIRGKPFHFIDSSKFCSVRVIRIYGELHRICLKSSSSGMIKCDESLLDSVLCQHPGSQVLRGEVLTGPHSGVLALEQALVLLEKGEVCAGGSVVLINAPLLSRLQYGLLFVLASAFKQVKIYTSPEVGKQLPVLVLEGLQSLSLGEAVVHALHHAGWSPDGGSGGVQGFLQIVTLQSLMQYEPLQAIFHYNIHHSIHHALAFYKVAMMHLNQ
;
A
#
# COMPACT_ATOMS: atom_id res chain seq x y z
N MET A 1 32.00 -12.28 8.68
CA MET A 1 31.04 -12.27 7.55
C MET A 1 30.38 -10.90 7.41
N LYS A 2 29.54 -10.47 8.36
CA LYS A 2 28.90 -9.13 8.35
C LYS A 2 29.88 -7.98 8.08
N VAL A 3 30.98 -7.90 8.85
CA VAL A 3 32.05 -6.89 8.65
C VAL A 3 32.62 -6.92 7.23
N THR A 4 32.88 -8.11 6.69
CA THR A 4 33.45 -8.29 5.34
C THR A 4 32.51 -7.79 4.25
N LEU A 5 31.23 -8.13 4.34
CA LEU A 5 30.23 -7.67 3.38
C LEU A 5 30.00 -6.16 3.48
N ASN A 6 29.90 -5.64 4.70
CA ASN A 6 29.67 -4.21 4.94
C ASN A 6 30.85 -3.37 4.42
N LYS A 7 32.10 -3.79 4.65
CA LYS A 7 33.29 -3.16 4.04
C LYS A 7 33.24 -3.12 2.51
N THR A 8 32.57 -4.08 1.88
CA THR A 8 32.37 -4.08 0.41
C THR A 8 31.25 -3.13 0.01
N LYS A 9 30.13 -3.09 0.76
CA LYS A 9 29.02 -2.16 0.54
C LYS A 9 29.42 -0.70 0.77
N GLU A 10 30.29 -0.43 1.74
CA GLU A 10 30.81 0.91 2.06
C GLU A 10 31.56 1.56 0.89
N GLN A 11 32.14 0.78 -0.03
CA GLN A 11 32.78 1.29 -1.25
C GLN A 11 31.78 1.94 -2.23
N LEU A 12 30.48 1.89 -1.93
CA LEU A 12 29.41 2.50 -2.71
C LEU A 12 28.96 3.85 -2.15
N SER A 13 29.44 4.27 -0.96
CA SER A 13 28.93 5.45 -0.26
C SER A 13 29.15 6.78 -1.00
N ASP A 14 30.16 6.84 -1.87
CA ASP A 14 30.51 8.01 -2.68
C ASP A 14 29.78 8.03 -4.04
N LYS A 15 28.99 7.00 -4.36
CA LYS A 15 28.30 6.87 -5.65
C LYS A 15 26.93 7.53 -5.61
N ASP A 16 26.60 8.29 -6.65
CA ASP A 16 25.23 8.76 -6.83
C ASP A 16 24.28 7.56 -7.04
N ILE A 17 23.19 7.53 -6.27
CA ILE A 17 22.30 6.37 -6.19
C ILE A 17 21.56 6.11 -7.51
N GLU A 18 21.17 7.16 -8.24
CA GLU A 18 20.43 7.03 -9.49
C GLU A 18 21.35 6.55 -10.61
N VAL A 19 22.55 7.15 -10.70
CA VAL A 19 23.58 6.73 -11.68
C VAL A 19 24.05 5.30 -11.39
N TRP A 20 24.28 4.96 -10.11
CA TRP A 20 24.64 3.61 -9.70
C TRP A 20 23.55 2.59 -10.00
N HIS A 21 22.28 2.93 -9.77
CA HIS A 21 21.15 2.08 -10.13
C HIS A 21 21.04 1.87 -11.64
N SER A 22 21.24 2.91 -12.45
CA SER A 22 21.27 2.80 -13.91
C SER A 22 22.37 1.82 -14.36
N HIS A 23 23.59 1.99 -13.84
CA HIS A 23 24.72 1.10 -14.12
C HIS A 23 24.44 -0.35 -13.72
N THR A 24 24.03 -0.59 -12.47
CA THR A 24 23.78 -1.94 -11.96
C THR A 24 22.58 -2.61 -12.63
N ASN A 25 21.60 -1.85 -13.09
CA ASN A 25 20.54 -2.38 -13.95
C ASN A 25 21.10 -2.79 -15.31
N ASN A 26 22.01 -2.02 -15.90
CA ASN A 26 22.61 -2.35 -17.20
C ASN A 26 23.55 -3.57 -17.11
N THR A 27 24.24 -3.79 -16.00
CA THR A 27 25.11 -4.97 -15.82
C THR A 27 24.36 -6.21 -15.34
N ASN A 28 23.10 -6.07 -14.91
CA ASN A 28 22.29 -7.19 -14.41
C ASN A 28 21.99 -8.20 -15.55
N PRO A 29 22.43 -9.47 -15.42
CA PRO A 29 22.12 -10.51 -16.40
C PRO A 29 20.62 -10.73 -16.61
N THR A 30 19.76 -10.51 -15.63
CA THR A 30 18.31 -10.76 -15.77
C THR A 30 17.50 -9.56 -16.24
N GLN A 31 18.15 -8.44 -16.62
CA GLN A 31 17.47 -7.19 -16.96
C GLN A 31 16.43 -7.33 -18.08
N LYS A 32 16.67 -8.20 -19.07
CA LYS A 32 15.75 -8.42 -20.21
C LYS A 32 14.60 -9.38 -19.92
N VAL A 33 14.65 -10.16 -18.85
CA VAL A 33 13.64 -11.20 -18.54
C VAL A 33 12.25 -10.59 -18.39
N SER A 34 12.14 -9.51 -17.60
CA SER A 34 10.86 -8.83 -17.35
C SER A 34 10.19 -8.33 -18.65
N TYR A 35 10.99 -7.77 -19.56
CA TYR A 35 10.50 -7.32 -20.86
C TYR A 35 10.09 -8.50 -21.74
N ALA A 36 10.91 -9.56 -21.79
CA ALA A 36 10.61 -10.75 -22.57
C ALA A 36 9.30 -11.43 -22.14
N ILE A 37 9.02 -11.50 -20.83
CA ILE A 37 7.74 -12.03 -20.31
C ILE A 37 6.57 -11.13 -20.71
N ARG A 38 6.70 -9.81 -20.56
CA ARG A 38 5.64 -8.87 -21.01
C ARG A 38 5.31 -9.05 -22.49
N CYS A 39 6.31 -9.32 -23.34
CA CYS A 39 6.08 -9.56 -24.77
C CYS A 39 5.52 -10.95 -25.07
N ARG A 40 6.03 -12.00 -24.41
CA ARG A 40 5.73 -13.40 -24.75
C ARG A 40 4.52 -13.98 -24.03
N ALA A 41 4.35 -13.68 -22.74
CA ALA A 41 3.34 -14.28 -21.88
C ALA A 41 2.25 -13.29 -21.42
N GLN A 42 2.48 -11.98 -21.60
CA GLN A 42 1.51 -10.91 -21.33
C GLN A 42 0.72 -11.03 -19.99
N PRO A 43 1.37 -11.22 -18.83
CA PRO A 43 0.66 -11.30 -17.55
C PRO A 43 -0.02 -9.97 -17.21
N GLU A 44 -1.05 -10.02 -16.34
CA GLU A 44 -1.81 -8.84 -15.91
C GLU A 44 -0.93 -7.77 -15.24
N MET A 45 0.11 -8.17 -14.52
CA MET A 45 1.15 -7.28 -14.00
C MET A 45 2.45 -8.06 -13.86
N VAL A 46 3.57 -7.48 -14.31
CA VAL A 46 4.90 -8.10 -14.17
C VAL A 46 5.85 -7.14 -13.46
N THR A 47 6.22 -7.52 -12.24
CA THR A 47 7.24 -6.84 -11.43
C THR A 47 8.43 -7.77 -11.20
N GLN A 48 9.48 -7.28 -10.54
CA GLN A 48 10.58 -8.15 -10.11
C GLN A 48 10.13 -9.18 -9.07
N ALA A 49 9.17 -8.84 -8.20
CA ALA A 49 8.58 -9.78 -7.24
C ALA A 49 7.83 -10.92 -7.96
N TRP A 50 7.06 -10.60 -9.00
CA TRP A 50 6.39 -11.58 -9.86
C TRP A 50 7.39 -12.61 -10.41
N LEU A 51 8.51 -12.14 -10.95
CA LEU A 51 9.56 -13.01 -11.52
C LEU A 51 10.16 -13.96 -10.49
N LYS A 52 10.52 -13.43 -9.31
CA LYS A 52 11.15 -14.20 -8.24
C LYS A 52 10.24 -15.32 -7.75
N PHE A 53 8.96 -15.01 -7.52
CA PHE A 53 8.01 -16.00 -7.06
C PHE A 53 7.66 -17.01 -8.15
N TYR A 54 7.58 -16.58 -9.41
CA TYR A 54 7.39 -17.48 -10.54
C TYR A 54 8.53 -18.52 -10.62
N GLU A 55 9.79 -18.12 -10.41
CA GLU A 55 10.91 -19.08 -10.30
C GLU A 55 10.74 -20.03 -9.11
N ILE A 56 10.29 -19.52 -7.96
CA ILE A 56 10.12 -20.34 -6.73
C ILE A 56 9.05 -21.40 -6.93
N VAL A 57 7.86 -21.03 -7.41
CA VAL A 57 6.72 -21.95 -7.57
C VAL A 57 6.95 -22.99 -8.67
N ASN A 58 7.76 -22.68 -9.68
CA ASN A 58 8.17 -23.68 -10.68
C ASN A 58 9.24 -24.65 -10.15
N LYS A 59 10.07 -24.21 -9.19
CA LYS A 59 11.21 -24.99 -8.69
C LYS A 59 10.87 -25.89 -7.51
N TYR A 60 9.99 -25.44 -6.61
CA TYR A 60 9.66 -26.15 -5.37
C TYR A 60 8.19 -26.60 -5.40
N PRO A 61 7.86 -27.76 -4.81
CA PRO A 61 6.50 -28.28 -4.79
C PRO A 61 5.63 -27.58 -3.72
N THR A 62 5.47 -26.27 -3.85
CA THR A 62 4.63 -25.45 -2.94
C THR A 62 3.15 -25.53 -3.26
N VAL A 63 2.79 -26.07 -4.43
CA VAL A 63 1.43 -26.33 -4.88
C VAL A 63 1.29 -27.85 -5.04
N PRO A 64 0.24 -28.48 -4.48
CA PRO A 64 0.04 -29.91 -4.62
C PRO A 64 -0.09 -30.32 -6.09
N VAL A 65 0.27 -31.57 -6.39
CA VAL A 65 0.04 -32.16 -7.71
C VAL A 65 -1.46 -32.41 -7.86
N ASP A 66 -2.00 -32.13 -9.05
CA ASP A 66 -3.36 -32.52 -9.42
C ASP A 66 -3.49 -34.04 -9.25
N VAL A 67 -4.18 -34.48 -8.20
CA VAL A 67 -4.59 -35.88 -8.08
C VAL A 67 -5.78 -36.03 -8.99
N GLU A 68 -5.59 -36.63 -10.17
CA GLU A 68 -6.70 -37.33 -10.83
C GLU A 68 -7.18 -38.37 -9.81
N THR A 69 -8.35 -38.17 -9.21
CA THR A 69 -9.00 -39.18 -8.39
C THR A 69 -9.30 -40.40 -9.26
N LYS A 70 -8.31 -41.28 -9.38
CA LYS A 70 -8.50 -42.68 -9.70
C LYS A 70 -8.27 -43.47 -8.44
N GLU A 71 -9.32 -44.22 -8.10
CA GLU A 71 -9.34 -45.38 -7.21
C GLU A 71 -9.51 -45.07 -5.72
N SER A 72 -10.78 -44.77 -5.41
CA SER A 72 -11.51 -45.54 -4.42
C SER A 72 -11.31 -47.06 -4.62
N GLU A 73 -10.36 -47.67 -3.91
CA GLU A 73 -10.51 -49.07 -3.50
C GLU A 73 -10.00 -49.25 -2.07
N ASN A 74 -10.86 -49.92 -1.27
CA ASN A 74 -10.66 -50.44 0.08
C ASN A 74 -10.96 -49.51 1.27
N SER A 75 -12.25 -49.23 1.46
CA SER A 75 -12.87 -49.50 2.77
C SER A 75 -14.32 -49.98 2.59
N PHE A 76 -14.57 -51.22 3.03
CA PHE A 76 -15.87 -51.85 3.14
C PHE A 76 -16.56 -51.40 4.45
N ASP A 77 -17.86 -51.09 4.36
CA ASP A 77 -18.90 -50.96 5.42
C ASP A 77 -18.69 -49.91 6.55
N ALA A 78 -19.70 -49.21 7.07
CA ALA A 78 -21.16 -49.38 7.07
C ALA A 78 -21.88 -48.00 7.08
N GLY A 79 -23.11 -47.96 6.58
CA GLY A 79 -23.81 -46.73 6.19
C GLY A 79 -24.59 -45.97 7.26
N ASP A 80 -25.14 -44.82 6.84
CA ASP A 80 -26.47 -44.34 7.21
C ASP A 80 -26.90 -43.20 6.25
N GLN A 81 -28.21 -43.06 6.03
CA GLN A 81 -28.84 -42.16 5.05
C GLN A 81 -28.96 -40.72 5.54
N GLY A 82 -28.72 -39.72 4.69
CA GLY A 82 -29.05 -38.33 5.02
C GLY A 82 -28.69 -37.27 3.99
N GLN A 83 -29.61 -37.02 3.05
CA GLN A 83 -29.90 -35.77 2.33
C GLN A 83 -28.80 -35.08 1.48
N SER A 84 -29.16 -34.93 0.21
CA SER A 84 -28.40 -34.30 -0.87
C SER A 84 -28.08 -32.83 -0.62
N ALA A 85 -26.79 -32.52 -0.55
CA ALA A 85 -26.24 -31.30 -1.13
C ALA A 85 -25.56 -31.69 -2.44
N HIS A 86 -25.79 -30.96 -3.52
CA HIS A 86 -25.02 -31.09 -4.76
C HIS A 86 -23.54 -30.80 -4.46
N SER A 87 -22.76 -31.84 -4.17
CA SER A 87 -21.33 -31.77 -3.98
C SER A 87 -20.66 -31.72 -5.36
N ASP A 88 -19.84 -30.70 -5.55
CA ASP A 88 -18.89 -30.54 -6.66
C ASP A 88 -17.78 -31.65 -6.52
N GLU A 89 -18.18 -32.91 -6.70
CA GLU A 89 -17.35 -34.11 -6.53
C GLU A 89 -16.37 -34.25 -7.70
N GLY A 90 -15.18 -33.64 -7.55
CA GLY A 90 -14.05 -33.89 -8.46
C GLY A 90 -12.96 -32.82 -8.48
N SER A 91 -13.18 -31.64 -7.90
CA SER A 91 -12.20 -30.56 -7.91
C SER A 91 -11.42 -30.47 -6.59
N THR A 92 -10.11 -30.73 -6.65
CA THR A 92 -9.19 -30.47 -5.53
C THR A 92 -9.11 -28.98 -5.25
N HIS A 93 -9.38 -28.57 -4.01
CA HIS A 93 -9.30 -27.18 -3.59
C HIS A 93 -7.87 -26.83 -3.20
N PHE A 94 -7.43 -25.62 -3.58
CA PHE A 94 -6.15 -25.08 -3.19
C PHE A 94 -6.36 -23.66 -2.65
N ASN A 95 -6.01 -23.39 -1.39
CA ASN A 95 -6.15 -22.05 -0.82
C ASN A 95 -4.79 -21.48 -0.42
N SER A 96 -4.60 -20.18 -0.65
CA SER A 96 -3.38 -19.47 -0.26
C SER A 96 -3.66 -18.16 0.50
N VAL A 97 -2.73 -17.78 1.37
CA VAL A 97 -2.72 -16.46 2.03
C VAL A 97 -1.41 -15.75 1.71
N HIS A 98 -1.49 -14.47 1.37
CA HIS A 98 -0.32 -13.69 0.96
C HIS A 98 -0.15 -12.48 1.89
N LEU A 99 0.88 -12.51 2.74
CA LEU A 99 1.19 -11.51 3.75
C LEU A 99 2.16 -10.45 3.19
N CYS A 100 1.94 -9.20 3.58
CA CYS A 100 2.71 -8.05 3.10
C CYS A 100 2.85 -8.00 1.55
N GLU A 101 1.75 -8.31 0.86
CA GLU A 101 1.77 -8.72 -0.55
C GLU A 101 1.69 -7.57 -1.57
N ALA A 102 1.39 -6.33 -1.14
CA ALA A 102 1.20 -5.23 -2.07
C ALA A 102 2.39 -5.10 -3.05
N PRO A 103 2.13 -4.87 -4.36
CA PRO A 103 0.82 -4.61 -4.97
C PRO A 103 0.04 -5.87 -5.43
N GLY A 104 0.46 -7.09 -5.10
CA GLY A 104 -0.17 -8.35 -5.56
C GLY A 104 0.65 -9.18 -6.55
N ALA A 105 1.97 -9.03 -6.54
CA ALA A 105 2.83 -9.62 -7.55
C ALA A 105 2.96 -11.15 -7.43
N PHE A 106 3.02 -11.71 -6.22
CA PHE A 106 3.07 -13.17 -6.03
C PHE A 106 1.70 -13.78 -6.31
N ILE A 107 0.59 -13.11 -5.95
CA ILE A 107 -0.77 -13.57 -6.28
C ILE A 107 -0.91 -13.74 -7.80
N LEU A 108 -0.53 -12.73 -8.59
CA LEU A 108 -0.64 -12.80 -10.05
C LEU A 108 0.36 -13.80 -10.68
N ALA A 109 1.53 -14.01 -10.08
CA ALA A 109 2.46 -15.04 -10.50
C ALA A 109 1.92 -16.45 -10.22
N LEU A 110 1.30 -16.64 -9.05
CA LEU A 110 0.63 -17.88 -8.68
C LEU A 110 -0.52 -18.19 -9.63
N ASN A 111 -1.38 -17.21 -9.92
CA ASN A 111 -2.47 -17.37 -10.89
C ASN A 111 -1.96 -17.86 -12.24
N HIS A 112 -0.93 -17.20 -12.77
CA HIS A 112 -0.36 -17.55 -14.06
C HIS A 112 0.24 -18.96 -14.06
N TYR A 113 0.92 -19.35 -12.96
CA TYR A 113 1.44 -20.69 -12.79
C TYR A 113 0.31 -21.73 -12.74
N LEU A 114 -0.73 -21.50 -11.93
CA LEU A 114 -1.86 -22.41 -11.78
C LEU A 114 -2.63 -22.58 -13.09
N ALA A 115 -2.89 -21.49 -13.82
CA ALA A 115 -3.60 -21.53 -15.09
C ALA A 115 -2.88 -22.39 -16.16
N LEU A 116 -1.55 -22.44 -16.13
CA LEU A 116 -0.71 -23.21 -17.05
C LEU A 116 -0.44 -24.65 -16.59
N ASN A 117 -0.26 -24.87 -15.29
CA ASN A 117 0.28 -26.13 -14.76
C ASN A 117 -0.72 -26.94 -13.91
N ARG A 118 -1.80 -26.30 -13.45
CA ARG A 118 -2.74 -26.81 -12.43
C ARG A 118 -4.18 -26.36 -12.71
N SER A 119 -4.62 -26.49 -13.96
CA SER A 119 -5.90 -25.91 -14.40
C SER A 119 -7.14 -26.55 -13.78
N THR A 120 -6.98 -27.68 -13.08
CA THR A 120 -8.08 -28.39 -12.41
C THR A 120 -8.29 -27.92 -10.96
N LEU A 121 -7.30 -27.25 -10.36
CA LEU A 121 -7.41 -26.77 -8.99
C LEU A 121 -8.38 -25.60 -8.89
N LYS A 122 -9.32 -25.70 -7.94
CA LYS A 122 -10.13 -24.55 -7.52
C LYS A 122 -9.34 -23.73 -6.53
N TRP A 123 -8.87 -22.57 -6.98
CA TRP A 123 -8.04 -21.69 -6.17
C TRP A 123 -8.84 -20.57 -5.52
N GLN A 124 -8.71 -20.43 -4.20
CA GLN A 124 -9.11 -19.24 -3.45
C GLN A 124 -7.89 -18.62 -2.76
N TRP A 125 -7.91 -17.31 -2.59
CA TRP A 125 -6.81 -16.61 -1.93
C TRP A 125 -7.31 -15.47 -1.06
N LEU A 126 -6.49 -15.12 -0.07
CA LEU A 126 -6.64 -13.95 0.78
C LEU A 126 -5.32 -13.16 0.80
N GLY A 127 -5.39 -11.87 0.53
CA GLY A 127 -4.24 -10.96 0.62
C GLY A 127 -4.24 -10.17 1.93
N ASN A 128 -3.07 -9.86 2.46
CA ASN A 128 -2.85 -8.88 3.50
C ASN A 128 -1.68 -7.97 3.12
N THR A 129 -1.79 -6.70 3.49
CA THR A 129 -0.77 -5.66 3.34
C THR A 129 -1.19 -4.46 4.18
N LEU A 130 -0.25 -3.54 4.48
CA LEU A 130 -0.61 -2.21 4.93
C LEU A 130 -1.66 -1.61 4.00
N ASN A 131 -2.73 -1.07 4.58
CA ASN A 131 -3.89 -0.63 3.84
C ASN A 131 -3.58 0.67 3.08
N PRO A 132 -3.58 0.68 1.73
CA PRO A 132 -3.30 1.89 0.95
C PRO A 132 -4.41 2.95 1.05
N TYR A 133 -5.53 2.61 1.69
CA TYR A 133 -6.67 3.49 1.97
C TYR A 133 -6.77 3.90 3.44
N TYR A 134 -5.82 3.50 4.30
CA TYR A 134 -5.74 4.03 5.66
C TYR A 134 -4.85 5.27 5.67
N GLU A 135 -5.47 6.44 5.79
CA GLU A 135 -4.85 7.75 5.58
C GLU A 135 -3.84 8.15 6.67
N GLY A 136 -3.87 7.46 7.82
CA GLY A 136 -2.89 7.62 8.88
C GLY A 136 -1.59 6.82 8.66
N THR A 137 -1.45 6.06 7.56
CA THR A 137 -0.21 5.32 7.27
C THR A 137 0.78 6.21 6.52
N PRO A 138 2.04 6.32 6.99
CA PRO A 138 3.12 7.00 6.29
C PRO A 138 3.37 6.46 4.86
N LEU A 139 3.50 7.37 3.90
CA LEU A 139 3.73 7.05 2.49
C LEU A 139 5.09 6.38 2.20
N ASP A 140 6.05 6.49 3.10
CA ASP A 140 7.35 5.81 3.01
C ASP A 140 7.32 4.37 3.52
N GLN A 141 6.23 3.96 4.18
CA GLN A 141 6.03 2.60 4.68
C GLN A 141 5.07 1.79 3.80
N CYS A 142 4.11 2.44 3.14
CA CYS A 142 3.09 1.77 2.33
C CYS A 142 3.37 1.87 0.83
N ILE A 143 3.19 0.74 0.12
CA ILE A 143 3.15 0.73 -1.35
C ILE A 143 1.83 1.36 -1.80
N THR A 144 1.91 2.40 -2.63
CA THR A 144 0.74 3.17 -3.07
C THR A 144 0.07 2.64 -4.33
N GLU A 145 0.75 1.78 -5.09
CA GLU A 145 0.20 1.07 -6.26
C GLU A 145 -0.87 0.08 -5.81
N ASP A 146 -2.11 0.34 -6.18
CA ASP A 146 -3.28 -0.37 -5.71
C ASP A 146 -4.21 -0.84 -6.83
N ARG A 147 -3.83 -0.76 -8.11
CA ARG A 147 -4.73 -1.14 -9.23
C ARG A 147 -5.28 -2.56 -9.08
N PHE A 148 -4.43 -3.52 -8.71
CA PHE A 148 -4.87 -4.88 -8.44
C PHE A 148 -5.68 -4.99 -7.14
N ILE A 149 -5.25 -4.31 -6.06
CA ILE A 149 -5.93 -4.29 -4.76
C ILE A 149 -7.36 -3.76 -4.92
N TYR A 150 -7.54 -2.63 -5.60
CA TYR A 150 -8.83 -2.00 -5.84
C TYR A 150 -9.80 -2.93 -6.59
N LEU A 151 -9.34 -3.57 -7.67
CA LEU A 151 -10.15 -4.50 -8.47
C LEU A 151 -10.51 -5.77 -7.70
N THR A 152 -9.79 -6.08 -6.62
CA THR A 152 -9.96 -7.32 -5.84
C THR A 152 -10.22 -7.04 -4.36
N LEU A 153 -10.73 -5.85 -3.99
CA LEU A 153 -10.74 -5.35 -2.61
C LEU A 153 -11.35 -6.33 -1.60
N LYS A 154 -12.39 -7.07 -1.98
CA LYS A 154 -13.08 -8.09 -1.15
C LYS A 154 -12.20 -9.30 -0.80
N LYS A 155 -11.06 -9.48 -1.46
CA LYS A 155 -10.08 -10.55 -1.24
C LYS A 155 -8.90 -10.07 -0.36
N TRP A 156 -8.96 -8.86 0.18
CA TRP A 156 -7.92 -8.31 1.06
C TRP A 156 -8.43 -8.17 2.50
N SER A 157 -7.64 -8.65 3.46
CA SER A 157 -7.86 -8.44 4.89
C SER A 157 -6.88 -7.41 5.44
N PHE A 158 -7.42 -6.29 5.91
CA PHE A 158 -6.66 -5.20 6.54
C PHE A 158 -6.65 -5.28 8.07
N GLY A 159 -7.07 -6.41 8.64
CA GLY A 159 -7.10 -6.63 10.08
C GLY A 159 -8.22 -5.87 10.80
N ARG A 160 -8.29 -6.07 12.11
CA ARG A 160 -9.33 -5.52 12.99
C ARG A 160 -9.35 -4.00 13.01
N ASP A 161 -8.17 -3.38 12.97
CA ASP A 161 -8.02 -1.93 13.04
C ASP A 161 -7.92 -1.25 11.67
N ASN A 162 -8.07 -2.03 10.58
CA ASN A 162 -8.05 -1.60 9.19
C ASN A 162 -6.73 -0.95 8.72
N THR A 163 -5.66 -0.97 9.53
CA THR A 163 -4.33 -0.47 9.12
C THR A 163 -3.61 -1.43 8.19
N GLY A 164 -3.95 -2.72 8.24
CA GLY A 164 -3.25 -3.79 7.53
C GLY A 164 -1.91 -4.17 8.14
N ASP A 165 -1.53 -3.59 9.28
CA ASP A 165 -0.28 -3.90 9.97
C ASP A 165 -0.33 -5.31 10.55
N ILE A 166 0.38 -6.24 9.91
CA ILE A 166 0.48 -7.62 10.36
C ILE A 166 1.15 -7.72 11.73
N MET A 167 1.95 -6.74 12.16
CA MET A 167 2.65 -6.79 13.44
C MET A 167 1.73 -6.50 14.65
N VAL A 168 0.45 -6.21 14.40
CA VAL A 168 -0.57 -6.04 15.44
C VAL A 168 -1.29 -7.37 15.65
N TRP A 169 -1.22 -7.91 16.87
CA TRP A 169 -1.81 -9.23 17.20
C TRP A 169 -3.31 -9.34 16.88
N ASP A 170 -4.08 -8.30 17.19
CA ASP A 170 -5.52 -8.26 16.88
C ASP A 170 -5.80 -8.28 15.37
N ASN A 171 -4.90 -7.73 14.56
CA ASN A 171 -4.99 -7.80 13.11
C ASN A 171 -4.73 -9.22 12.63
N LEU A 172 -3.70 -9.90 13.15
CA LEU A 172 -3.47 -11.32 12.86
C LEU A 172 -4.69 -12.17 13.22
N CYS A 173 -5.28 -11.98 14.40
CA CYS A 173 -6.47 -12.72 14.82
C CYS A 173 -7.63 -12.55 13.83
N SER A 174 -7.84 -11.32 13.32
CA SER A 174 -8.84 -11.04 12.30
C SER A 174 -8.51 -11.73 10.97
N ILE A 175 -7.26 -11.67 10.51
CA ILE A 175 -6.82 -12.29 9.26
C ILE A 175 -6.98 -13.82 9.32
N VAL A 176 -6.66 -14.44 10.46
CA VAL A 176 -6.88 -15.88 10.69
C VAL A 176 -8.36 -16.22 10.61
N LYS A 177 -9.23 -15.38 11.18
CA LYS A 177 -10.69 -15.56 11.09
C LYS A 177 -11.18 -15.43 9.65
N ASP A 178 -10.70 -14.45 8.90
CA ASP A 178 -11.06 -14.27 7.49
C ASP A 178 -10.59 -15.46 6.63
N ALA A 179 -9.39 -15.98 6.91
CA ALA A 179 -8.83 -17.15 6.23
C ALA A 179 -9.63 -18.44 6.48
N GLN A 180 -10.30 -18.58 7.63
CA GLN A 180 -11.16 -19.74 7.91
C GLN A 180 -12.31 -19.88 6.90
N CYS A 181 -12.78 -18.77 6.32
CA CYS A 181 -13.81 -18.76 5.29
C CYS A 181 -13.36 -19.41 3.98
N LEU A 182 -12.04 -19.54 3.74
CA LEU A 182 -11.49 -20.22 2.56
C LEU A 182 -11.39 -21.74 2.76
N GLY A 183 -11.37 -22.21 4.01
CA GLY A 183 -11.04 -23.59 4.38
C GLY A 183 -9.53 -23.78 4.64
N PRO A 184 -9.01 -25.02 4.55
CA PRO A 184 -7.60 -25.32 4.81
C PRO A 184 -6.67 -24.50 3.90
N ILE A 185 -5.67 -23.84 4.49
CA ILE A 185 -4.66 -23.05 3.77
C ILE A 185 -3.44 -23.91 3.47
N HIS A 186 -3.09 -24.03 2.19
CA HIS A 186 -1.99 -24.88 1.72
C HIS A 186 -0.70 -24.10 1.44
N LEU A 187 -0.81 -22.80 1.18
CA LEU A 187 0.35 -21.95 0.90
C LEU A 187 0.20 -20.61 1.62
N VAL A 188 1.24 -20.22 2.35
CA VAL A 188 1.42 -18.85 2.82
C VAL A 188 2.64 -18.25 2.15
N THR A 189 2.51 -17.05 1.61
CA THR A 189 3.66 -16.26 1.16
C THR A 189 3.82 -15.01 2.01
N ALA A 190 5.06 -14.55 2.17
CA ALA A 190 5.41 -13.38 2.96
C ALA A 190 6.60 -12.64 2.28
N ASP A 191 6.34 -11.45 1.72
CA ASP A 191 7.34 -10.64 0.98
C ASP A 191 7.61 -9.28 1.65
N GLY A 192 7.32 -9.16 2.96
CA GLY A 192 7.45 -7.93 3.73
C GLY A 192 8.88 -7.41 3.89
N SER A 193 9.02 -6.09 3.90
CA SER A 193 10.27 -5.37 4.20
C SER A 193 10.00 -3.92 4.53
N PHE A 194 10.90 -3.30 5.29
CA PHE A 194 10.94 -1.84 5.49
C PHE A 194 11.89 -1.17 4.50
N ASP A 195 11.73 0.15 4.27
CA ASP A 195 12.74 0.93 3.58
C ASP A 195 14.00 1.06 4.44
N CYS A 196 15.04 0.32 4.06
CA CYS A 196 16.33 0.29 4.75
C CYS A 196 17.41 1.07 3.99
N GLN A 197 17.06 1.94 3.03
CA GLN A 197 18.06 2.68 2.22
C GLN A 197 18.99 3.55 3.07
N ALA A 198 18.52 4.06 4.21
CA ALA A 198 19.33 4.86 5.12
C ALA A 198 20.36 4.01 5.91
N ASN A 199 20.11 2.71 6.11
CA ASN A 199 21.02 1.81 6.82
C ASN A 199 20.97 0.37 6.25
N PRO A 200 21.44 0.17 5.00
CA PRO A 200 21.35 -1.12 4.31
C PRO A 200 22.24 -2.21 4.92
N SER A 201 23.18 -1.85 5.79
CA SER A 201 24.02 -2.77 6.58
C SER A 201 23.25 -3.45 7.71
N GLU A 202 22.19 -2.83 8.22
CA GLU A 202 21.40 -3.33 9.35
C GLU A 202 20.02 -3.87 8.91
N GLN A 203 19.79 -4.03 7.60
CA GLN A 203 18.51 -4.50 7.04
C GLN A 203 18.02 -5.80 7.69
N GLU A 204 18.91 -6.76 7.97
CA GLU A 204 18.57 -8.01 8.64
C GLU A 204 17.98 -7.77 10.03
N LYS A 205 18.62 -6.92 10.83
CA LYS A 205 18.17 -6.56 12.17
C LYS A 205 16.88 -5.74 12.14
N MET A 206 16.76 -4.79 11.21
CA MET A 206 15.59 -3.91 11.08
C MET A 206 14.32 -4.66 10.66
N THR A 207 14.46 -5.76 9.92
CA THR A 207 13.32 -6.55 9.41
C THR A 207 13.01 -7.78 10.27
N HIS A 208 13.79 -8.04 11.33
CA HIS A 208 13.65 -9.23 12.15
C HIS A 208 12.25 -9.37 12.77
N SER A 209 11.73 -8.32 13.41
CA SER A 209 10.41 -8.36 14.06
C SER A 209 9.29 -8.61 13.06
N LEU A 210 9.36 -8.02 11.86
CA LEU A 210 8.40 -8.27 10.78
C LEU A 210 8.45 -9.74 10.34
N HIS A 211 9.64 -10.26 10.08
CA HIS A 211 9.83 -11.67 9.70
C HIS A 211 9.35 -12.65 10.77
N LEU A 212 9.55 -12.34 12.06
CA LEU A 212 8.99 -13.12 13.17
C LEU A 212 7.46 -13.11 13.09
N CYS A 213 6.85 -11.94 12.94
CA CYS A 213 5.39 -11.81 12.86
C CYS A 213 4.81 -12.55 11.64
N GLU A 214 5.46 -12.50 10.48
CA GLU A 214 5.05 -13.23 9.27
C GLU A 214 5.14 -14.75 9.45
N ILE A 215 6.22 -15.25 10.09
CA ILE A 215 6.38 -16.69 10.37
C ILE A 215 5.34 -17.16 11.38
N VAL A 216 5.13 -16.42 12.47
CA VAL A 216 4.11 -16.75 13.47
C VAL A 216 2.71 -16.70 12.85
N ALA A 217 2.43 -15.72 12.00
CA ALA A 217 1.18 -15.65 11.25
C ALA A 217 0.99 -16.88 10.36
N ALA A 218 2.01 -17.27 9.60
CA ALA A 218 1.96 -18.46 8.75
C ALA A 218 1.66 -19.73 9.55
N MET A 219 2.25 -19.88 10.75
CA MET A 219 1.99 -21.05 11.62
C MET A 219 0.54 -21.11 12.15
N HIS A 220 -0.13 -19.96 12.30
CA HIS A 220 -1.55 -19.89 12.67
C HIS A 220 -2.49 -20.12 11.47
N LEU A 221 -2.04 -19.77 10.27
CA LEU A 221 -2.83 -19.85 9.04
C LEU A 221 -2.76 -21.22 8.36
N LEU A 222 -1.57 -21.83 8.31
CA LEU A 222 -1.32 -23.05 7.53
C LEU A 222 -2.03 -24.27 8.11
N ALA A 223 -2.65 -25.05 7.23
CA ALA A 223 -3.05 -26.41 7.52
C ALA A 223 -1.81 -27.34 7.57
N PRO A 224 -1.89 -28.49 8.28
CA PRO A 224 -0.86 -29.52 8.19
C PRO A 224 -0.56 -29.91 6.74
N GLY A 225 0.72 -30.09 6.41
CA GLY A 225 1.19 -30.34 5.04
C GLY A 225 1.37 -29.07 4.18
N GLY A 226 0.95 -27.90 4.66
CA GLY A 226 1.08 -26.64 3.93
C GLY A 226 2.53 -26.15 3.79
N SER A 227 2.75 -25.18 2.89
CA SER A 227 4.06 -24.60 2.58
C SER A 227 4.12 -23.11 2.91
N LEU A 228 5.30 -22.63 3.29
CA LEU A 228 5.61 -21.22 3.51
C LEU A 228 6.74 -20.77 2.58
N VAL A 229 6.53 -19.65 1.87
CA VAL A 229 7.59 -18.91 1.18
C VAL A 229 7.75 -17.56 1.84
N VAL A 230 8.88 -17.35 2.52
CA VAL A 230 9.14 -16.09 3.25
C VAL A 230 10.44 -15.45 2.80
N LYS A 231 10.39 -14.14 2.55
CA LYS A 231 11.57 -13.35 2.25
C LYS A 231 12.51 -13.25 3.46
N LYS A 232 13.80 -13.20 3.15
CA LYS A 232 14.91 -13.00 4.09
C LYS A 232 16.01 -12.17 3.41
N PHE A 233 16.99 -11.74 4.20
CA PHE A 233 18.15 -11.00 3.71
C PHE A 233 19.44 -11.77 3.98
N THR A 234 20.41 -11.13 4.65
CA THR A 234 21.57 -11.85 5.18
C THR A 234 21.15 -12.81 6.29
N LEU A 235 22.08 -13.69 6.65
CA LEU A 235 21.88 -14.81 7.59
C LEU A 235 22.94 -14.73 8.71
N PHE A 236 23.28 -13.53 9.16
CA PHE A 236 24.41 -13.29 10.05
C PHE A 236 24.01 -13.11 11.52
N GLU A 237 22.78 -12.68 11.77
CA GLU A 237 22.28 -12.39 13.11
C GLU A 237 21.75 -13.66 13.77
N SER A 238 21.96 -13.76 15.09
CA SER A 238 21.45 -14.88 15.89
C SER A 238 19.96 -15.07 15.76
N ASP A 239 19.21 -13.97 15.65
CA ASP A 239 17.75 -14.01 15.61
C ASP A 239 17.24 -14.56 14.28
N THR A 240 17.96 -14.33 13.18
CA THR A 240 17.67 -14.97 11.89
C THR A 240 17.97 -16.46 11.92
N VAL A 241 19.10 -16.85 12.52
CA VAL A 241 19.47 -18.26 12.68
C VAL A 241 18.43 -18.99 13.54
N ALA A 242 17.98 -18.37 14.63
CA ALA A 242 16.94 -18.89 15.50
C ALA A 242 15.60 -19.06 14.76
N LEU A 243 15.17 -18.07 13.97
CA LEU A 243 13.95 -18.18 13.16
C LEU A 243 14.03 -19.31 12.13
N LEU A 244 15.17 -19.48 11.46
CA LEU A 244 15.35 -20.57 10.51
C LEU A 244 15.40 -21.94 11.19
N TYR A 245 15.97 -22.01 12.39
CA TYR A 245 15.94 -23.22 13.19
C TYR A 245 14.51 -23.57 13.61
N LEU A 246 13.72 -22.59 14.07
CA LEU A 246 12.29 -22.78 14.34
C LEU A 246 11.56 -23.36 13.12
N LEU A 247 11.80 -22.84 11.90
CA LEU A 247 11.22 -23.40 10.69
C LEU A 247 11.62 -24.87 10.49
N CYS A 248 12.88 -25.24 10.72
CA CYS A 248 13.32 -26.64 10.66
C CYS A 248 12.68 -27.53 11.73
N CYS A 249 12.21 -26.98 12.84
CA CYS A 249 11.49 -27.74 13.87
C CYS A 249 10.03 -28.00 13.50
N VAL A 250 9.42 -27.14 12.69
CA VAL A 250 7.96 -27.16 12.42
C VAL A 250 7.59 -27.46 10.97
N PHE A 251 8.57 -27.60 10.08
CA PHE A 251 8.43 -28.03 8.69
C PHE A 251 9.39 -29.18 8.40
N GLU A 252 9.00 -30.09 7.52
CA GLU A 252 9.82 -31.26 7.16
C GLU A 252 11.07 -30.86 6.34
N HIS A 253 10.92 -29.89 5.45
CA HIS A 253 12.00 -29.41 4.59
C HIS A 253 12.07 -27.89 4.58
N VAL A 254 13.27 -27.33 4.72
CA VAL A 254 13.53 -25.90 4.62
C VAL A 254 14.67 -25.65 3.65
N HIS A 255 14.42 -24.86 2.62
CA HIS A 255 15.39 -24.49 1.59
C HIS A 255 15.67 -22.99 1.63
N LEU A 256 16.93 -22.60 1.51
CA LEU A 256 17.32 -21.21 1.28
C LEU A 256 17.65 -21.00 -0.20
N TYR A 257 16.99 -20.03 -0.82
CA TYR A 257 17.05 -19.85 -2.27
C TYR A 257 17.15 -18.38 -2.66
N LYS A 258 18.04 -18.07 -3.60
CA LYS A 258 18.10 -16.77 -4.27
C LYS A 258 17.64 -16.96 -5.74
N PRO A 259 16.44 -16.50 -6.11
CA PRO A 259 15.97 -16.53 -7.50
C PRO A 259 16.95 -15.80 -8.44
N GLY A 260 17.09 -16.26 -9.67
CA GLY A 260 17.99 -15.65 -10.65
C GLY A 260 17.59 -14.22 -11.01
N THR A 261 16.30 -13.90 -10.95
CA THR A 261 15.75 -12.56 -11.18
C THR A 261 15.82 -11.65 -9.96
N SER A 262 16.27 -12.14 -8.80
CA SER A 262 16.67 -11.27 -7.69
C SER A 262 17.99 -10.57 -8.01
N LYS A 263 18.09 -9.26 -7.75
CA LYS A 263 19.31 -8.49 -8.07
C LYS A 263 20.52 -9.09 -7.36
N GLN A 264 21.54 -9.47 -8.13
CA GLN A 264 22.70 -10.18 -7.62
C GLN A 264 23.47 -9.42 -6.52
N GLY A 265 23.49 -8.09 -6.60
CA GLY A 265 24.15 -7.23 -5.62
C GLY A 265 23.37 -6.98 -4.31
N ASN A 266 22.11 -7.43 -4.21
CA ASN A 266 21.30 -7.27 -3.00
C ASN A 266 21.43 -8.50 -2.08
N SER A 267 21.01 -8.32 -0.82
CA SER A 267 21.05 -9.38 0.19
C SER A 267 19.79 -10.25 0.21
N GLU A 268 18.83 -10.01 -0.68
CA GLU A 268 17.53 -10.69 -0.68
C GLU A 268 17.63 -12.16 -1.11
N VAL A 269 17.07 -13.03 -0.27
CA VAL A 269 16.93 -14.47 -0.43
C VAL A 269 15.54 -14.90 0.10
N TYR A 270 15.13 -16.14 -0.14
CA TYR A 270 13.87 -16.68 0.34
C TYR A 270 14.11 -17.99 1.10
N ALA A 271 13.38 -18.17 2.20
CA ALA A 271 13.23 -19.46 2.84
C ALA A 271 11.94 -20.11 2.31
N ILE A 272 12.06 -21.33 1.79
CA ILE A 272 10.95 -22.16 1.31
C ILE A 272 10.82 -23.33 2.29
N ALA A 273 9.80 -23.29 3.13
CA ALA A 273 9.51 -24.32 4.11
C ALA A 273 8.32 -25.16 3.64
N LEU A 274 8.48 -26.47 3.58
CA LEU A 274 7.52 -27.42 2.99
C LEU A 274 7.03 -28.40 4.06
N ASN A 275 5.79 -28.86 3.90
CA ASN A 275 5.13 -29.83 4.76
C ASN A 275 5.10 -29.40 6.23
N TYR A 276 4.28 -28.38 6.53
CA TYR A 276 4.06 -27.91 7.89
C TYR A 276 3.55 -29.03 8.79
N CYS A 277 4.18 -29.22 9.95
CA CYS A 277 3.83 -30.27 10.92
C CYS A 277 2.43 -30.09 11.54
N GLY A 278 1.86 -28.88 11.47
CA GLY A 278 0.56 -28.54 12.03
C GLY A 278 0.66 -27.87 13.40
N LYS A 279 -0.26 -26.93 13.66
CA LYS A 279 -0.30 -26.11 14.88
C LYS A 279 -0.38 -26.94 16.17
N ASP A 280 -1.05 -28.09 16.14
CA ASP A 280 -1.27 -28.91 17.33
C ASP A 280 0.06 -29.49 17.87
N LYS A 281 0.99 -29.83 16.95
CA LYS A 281 2.32 -30.33 17.30
C LYS A 281 3.27 -29.25 17.86
N CYS A 282 2.95 -27.97 17.68
CA CYS A 282 3.77 -26.85 18.15
C CYS A 282 2.99 -25.86 19.05
N SER A 283 1.85 -26.27 19.60
CA SER A 283 0.94 -25.41 20.38
C SER A 283 1.61 -24.69 21.57
N GLU A 284 2.44 -25.39 22.35
CA GLU A 284 3.21 -24.77 23.44
C GLU A 284 4.20 -23.71 22.95
N HIS A 285 4.79 -23.90 21.77
CA HIS A 285 5.71 -22.94 21.16
C HIS A 285 4.95 -21.73 20.63
N LEU A 286 3.77 -21.92 20.01
CA LEU A 286 2.91 -20.84 19.53
C LEU A 286 2.49 -19.90 20.65
N ASN A 287 2.16 -20.43 21.83
CA ASN A 287 1.81 -19.61 23.00
C ASN A 287 2.99 -18.74 23.48
N LYS A 288 4.23 -19.24 23.42
CA LYS A 288 5.42 -18.42 23.75
C LYS A 288 5.72 -17.41 22.66
N LEU A 289 5.49 -17.77 21.39
CA LEU A 289 5.71 -16.89 20.25
C LEU A 289 4.71 -15.72 20.22
N SER A 290 3.49 -15.90 20.73
CA SER A 290 2.52 -14.81 20.85
C SER A 290 2.93 -13.78 21.90
N GLU A 291 3.65 -14.17 22.97
CA GLU A 291 4.19 -13.25 23.98
C GLU A 291 5.25 -12.29 23.42
N VAL A 292 5.96 -12.71 22.37
CA VAL A 292 7.02 -11.94 21.70
C VAL A 292 6.57 -11.34 20.36
N TYR A 293 5.27 -11.43 20.05
CA TYR A 293 4.71 -10.94 18.82
C TYR A 293 4.60 -9.42 18.82
N GLY A 294 5.13 -8.78 17.79
CA GLY A 294 4.93 -7.36 17.52
C GLY A 294 6.19 -6.62 17.08
N PRO A 295 6.15 -5.28 17.09
CA PRO A 295 7.22 -4.42 16.56
C PRO A 295 8.47 -4.38 17.42
N ASN A 296 8.36 -4.73 18.70
CA ASN A 296 9.45 -4.59 19.66
C ASN A 296 10.45 -5.74 19.51
N VAL A 297 11.73 -5.40 19.37
CA VAL A 297 12.81 -6.37 19.33
C VAL A 297 13.11 -6.82 20.77
N HIS A 298 12.93 -8.10 21.04
CA HIS A 298 13.30 -8.69 22.31
C HIS A 298 14.83 -8.84 22.40
N PRO A 299 15.48 -8.46 23.51
CA PRO A 299 16.93 -8.47 23.63
C PRO A 299 17.54 -9.88 23.78
N LYS A 300 16.72 -10.94 23.79
CA LYS A 300 17.14 -12.33 23.97
C LYS A 300 16.81 -13.14 22.73
N SER A 301 17.77 -13.95 22.30
CA SER A 301 17.54 -14.93 21.23
C SER A 301 16.52 -15.99 21.66
N MET A 302 15.76 -16.52 20.71
CA MET A 302 14.68 -17.48 20.95
C MET A 302 15.17 -18.83 21.49
N PHE A 303 16.40 -19.23 21.14
CA PHE A 303 17.02 -20.49 21.56
C PHE A 303 18.37 -20.23 22.21
N ALA A 304 18.75 -21.05 23.19
CA ALA A 304 20.14 -21.10 23.62
C ALA A 304 20.99 -21.72 22.50
N LEU A 305 22.25 -21.29 22.39
CA LEU A 305 23.14 -21.82 21.35
C LEU A 305 23.32 -23.35 21.48
N ASP A 306 23.32 -23.87 22.70
CA ASP A 306 23.48 -25.30 22.99
C ASP A 306 22.25 -26.13 22.58
N ASP A 307 21.09 -25.49 22.41
CA ASP A 307 19.85 -26.14 21.95
C ASP A 307 19.79 -26.25 20.41
N ILE A 308 20.72 -25.60 19.70
CA ILE A 308 20.78 -25.62 18.24
C ILE A 308 21.84 -26.64 17.78
N PRO A 309 21.48 -27.64 16.96
CA PRO A 309 22.43 -28.63 16.45
C PRO A 309 23.63 -27.98 15.77
N LYS A 310 24.83 -28.50 16.06
CA LYS A 310 26.09 -27.97 15.52
C LYS A 310 26.15 -28.11 14.00
N GLU A 311 25.56 -29.18 13.47
CA GLU A 311 25.45 -29.49 12.05
C GLU A 311 24.59 -28.43 11.34
N PHE A 312 23.47 -28.02 11.95
CA PHE A 312 22.63 -26.94 11.44
C PHE A 312 23.41 -25.61 11.42
N ILE A 313 24.08 -25.25 12.52
CA ILE A 313 24.92 -24.03 12.58
C ILE A 313 26.02 -24.06 11.51
N HIS A 314 26.64 -25.22 11.29
CA HIS A 314 27.64 -25.37 10.24
C HIS A 314 27.05 -25.14 8.85
N GLN A 315 25.91 -25.77 8.53
CA GLN A 315 25.21 -25.59 7.26
C GLN A 315 24.80 -24.12 7.04
N MET A 316 24.30 -23.45 8.08
CA MET A 316 23.97 -22.03 8.05
C MET A 316 25.17 -21.16 7.70
N ARG A 317 26.34 -21.43 8.29
CA ARG A 317 27.59 -20.69 7.98
C ARG A 317 28.02 -20.91 6.53
N VAL A 318 27.97 -22.14 6.03
CA VAL A 318 28.32 -22.46 4.62
C VAL A 318 27.37 -21.74 3.66
N CYS A 319 26.08 -21.79 3.92
CA CYS A 319 25.07 -21.12 3.11
C CYS A 319 25.23 -19.59 3.10
N ALA A 320 25.41 -19.02 4.29
CA ALA A 320 25.64 -17.59 4.46
C ALA A 320 26.93 -17.11 3.76
N ASP A 321 28.00 -17.92 3.77
CA ASP A 321 29.25 -17.60 3.09
C ASP A 321 29.06 -17.62 1.58
N MET A 322 28.41 -18.66 1.05
CA MET A 322 28.10 -18.75 -0.38
C MET A 322 27.34 -17.51 -0.89
N PHE A 323 26.25 -17.10 -0.23
CA PHE A 323 25.51 -15.91 -0.64
C PHE A 323 26.34 -14.62 -0.51
N MET A 324 27.12 -14.49 0.57
CA MET A 324 28.02 -13.36 0.78
C MET A 324 29.08 -13.26 -0.33
N GLN A 325 29.74 -14.36 -0.69
CA GLN A 325 30.78 -14.36 -1.72
C GLN A 325 30.22 -13.99 -3.10
N HIS A 326 29.05 -14.50 -3.46
CA HIS A 326 28.36 -14.11 -4.69
C HIS A 326 28.04 -12.60 -4.69
N GLN A 327 27.50 -12.07 -3.59
CA GLN A 327 27.18 -10.65 -3.47
C GLN A 327 28.44 -9.77 -3.57
N ILE A 328 29.51 -10.12 -2.84
CA ILE A 328 30.80 -9.40 -2.88
C ILE A 328 31.37 -9.40 -4.30
N THR A 329 31.35 -10.54 -4.98
CA THR A 329 31.87 -10.68 -6.35
C THR A 329 31.11 -9.77 -7.32
N THR A 330 29.78 -9.75 -7.24
CA THR A 330 28.95 -8.86 -8.05
C THR A 330 29.22 -7.38 -7.75
N ILE A 331 29.28 -6.99 -6.48
CA ILE A 331 29.53 -5.58 -6.10
C ILE A 331 30.90 -5.13 -6.64
N LYS A 332 31.96 -5.92 -6.41
CA LYS A 332 33.31 -5.63 -6.89
C LYS A 332 33.37 -5.54 -8.42
N ARG A 333 32.71 -6.45 -9.15
CA ARG A 333 32.60 -6.37 -10.62
C ARG A 333 31.94 -5.06 -11.05
N ASN A 334 30.83 -4.68 -10.42
CA ASN A 334 30.14 -3.44 -10.76
C ASN A 334 30.98 -2.20 -10.47
N ILE A 335 31.70 -2.16 -9.34
CA ILE A 335 32.63 -1.08 -9.00
C ILE A 335 33.71 -0.96 -10.07
N ALA A 336 34.32 -2.07 -10.48
CA ALA A 336 35.37 -2.08 -11.49
C ALA A 336 34.89 -1.57 -12.86
N LEU A 337 33.64 -1.86 -13.24
CA LEU A 337 33.06 -1.45 -14.51
C LEU A 337 32.44 -0.04 -14.49
N PHE A 338 32.28 0.58 -13.31
CA PHE A 338 31.54 1.83 -13.16
C PHE A 338 32.23 3.06 -13.80
N PRO A 339 33.56 3.28 -13.63
CA PRO A 339 34.22 4.46 -14.19
C PRO A 339 34.21 4.46 -15.73
N ASN A 340 34.45 3.29 -16.33
CA ASN A 340 34.41 3.09 -17.76
C ASN A 340 34.22 1.59 -18.06
N MET A 341 33.13 1.23 -18.73
CA MET A 341 32.84 -0.16 -19.12
C MET A 341 33.41 -0.44 -20.52
N PRO A 342 34.44 -1.30 -20.67
CA PRO A 342 35.00 -1.63 -21.97
C PRO A 342 33.96 -2.26 -22.90
N GLU A 343 34.14 -2.08 -24.22
CA GLU A 343 33.19 -2.60 -25.22
C GLU A 343 33.01 -4.12 -25.13
N LYS A 344 34.10 -4.85 -24.82
CA LYS A 344 34.06 -6.30 -24.56
C LYS A 344 33.13 -6.66 -23.39
N ASP A 345 33.14 -5.88 -22.31
CA ASP A 345 32.24 -6.12 -21.16
C ASP A 345 30.80 -5.75 -21.48
N LYS A 346 30.56 -4.72 -22.32
CA LYS A 346 29.20 -4.43 -22.82
C LYS A 346 28.65 -5.60 -23.63
N GLN A 347 29.42 -6.11 -24.59
CA GLN A 347 29.05 -7.29 -25.40
C GLN A 347 28.83 -8.53 -24.52
N TYR A 348 29.70 -8.74 -23.53
CA TYR A 348 29.55 -9.84 -22.59
C TYR A 348 28.29 -9.71 -21.73
N ASN A 349 27.98 -8.52 -21.21
CA ASN A 349 26.76 -8.27 -20.46
C ASN A 349 25.51 -8.50 -21.33
N GLU A 350 25.53 -8.11 -22.60
CA GLU A 350 24.45 -8.41 -23.55
C GLU A 350 24.28 -9.91 -23.78
N LEU A 351 25.38 -10.66 -23.95
CA LEU A 351 25.34 -12.11 -24.05
C LEU A 351 24.76 -12.76 -22.79
N LEU A 352 25.15 -12.29 -21.60
CA LEU A 352 24.59 -12.75 -20.34
C LEU A 352 23.08 -12.48 -20.26
N LYS A 353 22.61 -11.33 -20.74
CA LYS A 353 21.17 -11.00 -20.78
C LYS A 353 20.38 -11.94 -21.68
N VAL A 354 20.92 -12.28 -22.84
CA VAL A 354 20.30 -13.25 -23.75
C VAL A 354 20.27 -14.64 -23.09
N LYS A 355 21.42 -15.12 -22.58
CA LYS A 355 21.51 -16.43 -21.92
C LYS A 355 20.58 -16.55 -20.71
N ALA A 356 20.53 -15.55 -19.85
CA ALA A 356 19.66 -15.55 -18.68
C ALA A 356 18.19 -15.56 -19.07
N THR A 357 17.81 -14.85 -20.14
CA THR A 357 16.44 -14.89 -20.68
C THR A 357 16.10 -16.27 -21.21
N THR A 358 16.99 -16.90 -21.98
CA THR A 358 16.79 -18.27 -22.47
C THR A 358 16.65 -19.26 -21.32
N LEU A 359 17.59 -19.26 -20.37
CA LEU A 359 17.57 -20.14 -19.19
C LEU A 359 16.31 -19.95 -18.34
N PHE A 360 15.77 -18.74 -18.26
CA PHE A 360 14.52 -18.49 -17.56
C PHE A 360 13.37 -19.26 -18.19
N PHE A 361 13.18 -19.18 -19.51
CA PHE A 361 12.08 -19.88 -20.20
C PHE A 361 12.32 -21.40 -20.33
N GLU A 362 13.57 -21.85 -20.33
CA GLU A 362 13.89 -23.30 -20.29
C GLU A 362 13.52 -23.93 -18.95
N ARG A 363 13.64 -23.17 -17.86
CA ARG A 363 13.35 -23.65 -16.49
C ARG A 363 11.92 -23.39 -16.05
N ASN A 364 11.27 -22.39 -16.62
CA ASN A 364 9.95 -21.94 -16.21
C ASN A 364 9.05 -21.84 -17.45
N TYR A 365 8.12 -22.76 -17.59
CA TYR A 365 7.12 -22.70 -18.65
C TYR A 365 6.23 -21.48 -18.43
N CYS A 366 6.21 -20.53 -19.37
CA CYS A 366 5.50 -19.27 -19.25
C CYS A 366 5.07 -18.77 -20.64
N VAL A 367 3.77 -18.85 -20.89
CA VAL A 367 3.10 -18.47 -22.14
C VAL A 367 1.79 -17.74 -21.80
N PRO A 368 1.12 -17.06 -22.74
CA PRO A 368 -0.13 -16.38 -22.45
C PRO A 368 -1.18 -17.34 -21.90
N ILE A 369 -1.95 -16.87 -20.91
CA ILE A 369 -3.11 -17.58 -20.38
C ILE A 369 -4.39 -17.01 -20.99
N PRO A 370 -5.45 -17.82 -21.15
CA PRO A 370 -6.76 -17.34 -21.56
C PRO A 370 -7.29 -16.22 -20.65
N MET A 371 -8.07 -15.29 -21.21
CA MET A 371 -8.58 -14.11 -20.50
C MET A 371 -9.50 -14.49 -19.33
N ASP A 372 -10.32 -15.52 -19.51
CA ASP A 372 -11.20 -16.10 -18.49
C ASP A 372 -10.45 -16.81 -17.35
N LYS A 373 -9.13 -17.01 -17.50
CA LYS A 373 -8.24 -17.49 -16.43
C LYS A 373 -7.43 -16.38 -15.76
N THR A 374 -7.61 -15.13 -16.17
CA THR A 374 -7.03 -13.97 -15.48
C THR A 374 -7.86 -13.60 -14.26
N ILE A 375 -7.29 -12.95 -13.24
CA ILE A 375 -8.04 -12.59 -12.03
C ILE A 375 -8.98 -11.41 -12.30
N THR A 376 -8.56 -10.46 -13.13
CA THR A 376 -9.25 -9.17 -13.30
C THR A 376 -9.78 -8.95 -14.70
N ASP A 377 -9.92 -10.00 -15.51
CA ASP A 377 -10.21 -9.88 -16.95
C ASP A 377 -9.23 -8.92 -17.64
N GLY A 378 -7.95 -9.03 -17.28
CA GLY A 378 -6.86 -8.19 -17.76
C GLY A 378 -7.02 -6.68 -17.50
N ASN A 379 -7.88 -6.27 -16.56
CA ASN A 379 -8.15 -4.87 -16.30
C ASN A 379 -7.07 -4.17 -15.48
N VAL A 380 -6.19 -4.89 -14.77
CA VAL A 380 -5.06 -4.26 -14.01
C VAL A 380 -4.25 -3.26 -14.86
N ASN A 381 -4.01 -3.58 -16.14
CA ASN A 381 -3.29 -2.68 -17.06
C ASN A 381 -4.20 -1.65 -17.76
N LYS A 382 -5.53 -1.83 -17.75
CA LYS A 382 -6.52 -0.89 -18.33
C LYS A 382 -7.05 0.13 -17.32
N SER A 383 -7.02 -0.20 -16.03
CA SER A 383 -7.39 0.69 -14.90
C SER A 383 -6.47 1.91 -14.76
N ARG A 384 -5.54 2.11 -15.69
CA ARG A 384 -4.77 3.35 -15.92
C ARG A 384 -5.64 4.60 -15.82
N HIS A 385 -6.90 4.54 -16.26
CA HIS A 385 -7.78 5.71 -16.32
C HIS A 385 -8.22 6.29 -14.97
N LEU A 386 -8.11 5.57 -13.85
CA LEU A 386 -8.52 6.13 -12.56
C LEU A 386 -7.44 7.02 -11.93
N LEU A 387 -6.15 6.84 -12.26
CA LEU A 387 -5.05 7.56 -11.59
C LEU A 387 -3.73 7.69 -12.40
N GLU A 388 -3.63 7.34 -13.69
CA GLU A 388 -2.40 7.67 -14.47
C GLU A 388 -2.33 9.17 -14.74
N SER A 389 -1.59 9.88 -13.90
CA SER A 389 -0.37 10.52 -14.37
C SER A 389 0.50 10.93 -13.18
N ASP A 390 1.61 10.21 -13.05
CA ASP A 390 2.94 10.81 -13.03
C ASP A 390 3.09 12.06 -12.16
N TRP A 391 3.41 11.81 -10.88
CA TRP A 391 4.29 12.71 -10.15
C TRP A 391 5.33 11.98 -9.28
N ASN A 392 5.37 10.65 -9.33
CA ASN A 392 6.46 9.85 -8.76
C ASN A 392 7.71 9.90 -9.65
N LYS A 393 8.21 11.11 -9.89
CA LYS A 393 9.61 11.40 -10.14
C LYS A 393 10.00 12.63 -9.34
N THR A 394 10.03 12.48 -8.02
CA THR A 394 10.92 13.31 -7.21
C THR A 394 11.36 12.50 -6.01
N GLY A 395 12.64 12.17 -5.99
CA GLY A 395 13.24 11.28 -5.02
C GLY A 395 13.08 11.78 -3.58
N SER A 396 12.54 10.92 -2.72
CA SER A 396 12.64 11.03 -1.26
C SER A 396 14.08 11.28 -0.78
N ALA A 397 15.07 10.85 -1.56
CA ALA A 397 16.48 10.94 -1.20
C ALA A 397 16.98 12.37 -0.91
N MET A 398 16.41 13.40 -1.53
CA MET A 398 16.89 14.79 -1.33
C MET A 398 16.33 15.44 -0.04
N LEU A 399 15.11 15.07 0.37
CA LEU A 399 14.48 15.52 1.62
C LEU A 399 15.09 14.83 2.86
N MET A 400 15.64 13.62 2.69
CA MET A 400 16.18 12.77 3.75
C MET A 400 17.66 13.03 4.08
N ARG A 401 18.37 13.87 3.31
CA ARG A 401 19.76 14.26 3.65
C ARG A 401 19.77 15.21 4.85
N ASN A 402 20.80 15.07 5.68
CA ASN A 402 21.03 15.86 6.90
C ASN A 402 21.33 17.33 6.57
N ASN A 403 20.28 18.08 6.22
CA ASN A 403 20.32 19.49 5.89
C ASN A 403 19.84 20.31 7.10
N CYS A 404 20.39 21.51 7.29
CA CYS A 404 19.85 22.46 8.28
C CYS A 404 18.41 22.84 7.92
N VAL A 405 17.64 23.36 8.89
CA VAL A 405 16.22 23.73 8.70
C VAL A 405 16.04 24.67 7.51
N ARG A 406 16.96 25.64 7.34
CA ARG A 406 16.95 26.59 6.22
C ARG A 406 17.03 25.90 4.85
N SER A 407 18.03 25.04 4.64
CA SER A 407 18.18 24.31 3.38
C SER A 407 17.02 23.35 3.13
N LYS A 408 16.41 22.76 4.17
CA LYS A 408 15.18 21.97 4.02
C LYS A 408 14.01 22.82 3.53
N LEU A 409 13.82 24.01 4.10
CA LEU A 409 12.77 24.93 3.64
C LEU A 409 12.99 25.42 2.20
N GLU A 410 14.23 25.70 1.80
CA GLU A 410 14.55 26.07 0.41
C GLU A 410 14.18 24.95 -0.57
N ILE A 411 14.52 23.70 -0.25
CA ILE A 411 14.14 22.52 -1.05
C ILE A 411 12.62 22.36 -1.09
N LEU A 412 11.94 22.45 0.06
CA LEU A 412 10.48 22.36 0.12
C LEU A 412 9.80 23.48 -0.69
N HIS A 413 10.35 24.69 -0.69
CA HIS A 413 9.83 25.80 -1.48
C HIS A 413 9.97 25.56 -2.98
N LEU A 414 11.12 25.03 -3.43
CA LEU A 414 11.31 24.64 -4.83
C LEU A 414 10.31 23.57 -5.26
N PHE A 415 10.08 22.55 -4.42
CA PHE A 415 9.08 21.52 -4.71
C PHE A 415 7.66 22.06 -4.69
N LEU A 416 7.34 22.97 -3.77
CA LEU A 416 6.03 23.62 -3.69
C LEU A 416 5.76 24.47 -4.94
N ASN A 417 6.74 25.27 -5.37
CA ASN A 417 6.64 26.07 -6.60
C ASN A 417 6.53 25.19 -7.85
N SER A 418 7.27 24.08 -7.92
CA SER A 418 7.08 23.08 -8.98
C SER A 418 5.63 22.59 -8.99
N CYS A 419 5.08 22.15 -7.85
CA CYS A 419 3.69 21.70 -7.77
C CYS A 419 2.71 22.79 -8.24
N ILE A 420 2.91 24.05 -7.82
CA ILE A 420 2.07 25.17 -8.26
C ILE A 420 2.10 25.32 -9.77
N ASN A 421 3.28 25.29 -10.39
CA ASN A 421 3.44 25.38 -11.84
C ASN A 421 2.73 24.22 -12.54
N ASP A 422 3.00 23.00 -12.09
CA ASP A 422 2.45 21.76 -12.63
C ASP A 422 0.91 21.80 -12.69
N TYR A 423 0.26 22.30 -11.63
CA TYR A 423 -1.20 22.40 -11.55
C TYR A 423 -1.78 23.69 -12.13
N SER A 424 -0.96 24.69 -12.43
CA SER A 424 -1.39 25.91 -13.13
C SER A 424 -1.52 25.69 -14.64
N CYS A 425 -0.75 24.75 -15.21
CA CYS A 425 -0.70 24.46 -16.66
C CYS A 425 -1.93 23.72 -17.23
N VAL A 426 -2.91 23.35 -16.40
CA VAL A 426 -4.07 22.52 -16.81
C VAL A 426 -5.28 23.37 -17.25
N ARG A 427 -5.20 24.70 -17.21
CA ARG A 427 -6.23 25.58 -17.82
C ARG A 427 -5.84 25.91 -19.25
N SER A 428 -6.69 25.52 -20.20
CA SER A 428 -6.58 25.95 -21.60
C SER A 428 -6.67 27.47 -21.69
N ASP A 429 -5.90 28.05 -22.61
CA ASP A 429 -5.79 29.49 -22.93
C ASP A 429 -7.13 30.18 -23.33
N ASN A 430 -8.26 29.49 -23.28
CA ASN A 430 -9.55 30.01 -23.75
C ASN A 430 -10.29 30.91 -22.74
N ASP A 431 -9.87 30.99 -21.47
CA ASP A 431 -10.57 31.79 -20.45
C ASP A 431 -9.99 33.19 -20.21
N LEU A 432 -8.93 33.58 -20.92
CA LEU A 432 -8.30 34.89 -20.77
C LEU A 432 -8.81 35.94 -21.76
N LYS A 433 -10.13 36.02 -21.98
CA LYS A 433 -10.77 37.22 -22.54
C LYS A 433 -12.13 37.50 -21.90
N GLY A 434 -12.09 38.21 -20.77
CA GLY A 434 -13.14 39.13 -20.36
C GLY A 434 -14.45 38.53 -19.86
N ILE A 435 -14.45 37.93 -18.66
CA ILE A 435 -15.68 37.70 -17.90
C ILE A 435 -15.47 38.17 -16.44
N ARG A 436 -16.24 39.18 -16.02
CA ARG A 436 -16.22 39.81 -14.68
C ARG A 436 -16.96 39.00 -13.59
N THR A 437 -17.47 37.82 -13.90
CA THR A 437 -18.15 36.94 -12.94
C THR A 437 -17.22 35.80 -12.54
N VAL A 438 -16.96 35.66 -11.25
CA VAL A 438 -16.34 34.46 -10.67
C VAL A 438 -17.22 33.25 -11.05
N GLN A 439 -16.69 32.26 -11.75
CA GLN A 439 -17.41 31.03 -12.08
C GLN A 439 -16.85 29.86 -11.26
N ALA A 440 -17.68 28.86 -10.99
CA ALA A 440 -17.23 27.62 -10.36
C ALA A 440 -16.18 26.95 -11.26
N SER A 441 -15.06 26.53 -10.68
CA SER A 441 -13.99 25.86 -11.41
C SER A 441 -14.26 24.39 -11.66
N ALA A 442 -15.12 23.78 -10.84
CA ALA A 442 -15.66 22.44 -11.05
C ALA A 442 -17.04 22.33 -10.41
N SER A 443 -17.84 21.37 -10.89
CA SER A 443 -19.11 20.99 -10.27
C SER A 443 -19.37 19.51 -10.52
N PHE A 444 -20.13 18.89 -9.63
CA PHE A 444 -20.65 17.54 -9.84
C PHE A 444 -21.99 17.37 -9.15
N VAL A 445 -22.77 16.39 -9.63
CA VAL A 445 -24.03 15.98 -9.00
C VAL A 445 -23.76 14.71 -8.20
N SER A 446 -24.12 14.72 -6.92
CA SER A 446 -24.03 13.50 -6.10
C SER A 446 -25.09 12.49 -6.58
N PRO A 447 -24.82 11.17 -6.54
CA PRO A 447 -25.84 10.17 -6.77
C PRO A 447 -27.05 10.36 -5.85
N LEU A 448 -28.20 9.88 -6.31
CA LEU A 448 -29.40 9.80 -5.46
C LEU A 448 -29.08 9.00 -4.20
N LEU A 449 -29.64 9.42 -3.06
CA LEU A 449 -29.38 8.80 -1.75
C LEU A 449 -29.58 7.27 -1.77
N GLU A 450 -30.62 6.79 -2.46
CA GLU A 450 -30.93 5.37 -2.64
C GLU A 450 -29.90 4.57 -3.46
N LYS A 451 -29.05 5.25 -4.23
CA LYS A 451 -27.96 4.65 -5.02
C LYS A 451 -26.62 4.69 -4.28
N ILE A 452 -26.54 5.35 -3.13
CA ILE A 452 -25.34 5.40 -2.31
C ILE A 452 -25.26 4.09 -1.52
N GLU A 453 -24.20 3.32 -1.76
CA GLU A 453 -23.92 2.12 -0.99
C GLU A 453 -23.21 2.51 0.32
N PHE A 454 -23.87 2.30 1.45
CA PHE A 454 -23.31 2.53 2.77
C PHE A 454 -22.45 1.33 3.20
N GLU A 455 -21.24 1.62 3.66
CA GLU A 455 -20.32 0.63 4.21
C GLU A 455 -19.57 1.24 5.40
N LYS A 456 -19.88 0.71 6.58
CA LYS A 456 -19.29 1.14 7.85
C LYS A 456 -17.97 0.42 8.09
N ILE A 457 -16.87 1.17 8.01
CA ILE A 457 -15.56 0.68 8.42
C ILE A 457 -15.08 1.48 9.63
N ARG A 458 -14.72 0.75 10.68
CA ARG A 458 -14.04 1.29 11.86
C ARG A 458 -12.62 0.77 11.89
N GLY A 459 -11.75 1.50 12.56
CA GLY A 459 -10.38 1.05 12.73
C GLY A 459 -9.63 1.91 13.72
N LYS A 460 -8.31 1.89 13.60
CA LYS A 460 -7.43 2.69 14.44
C LYS A 460 -7.70 4.18 14.21
N PRO A 461 -7.99 4.97 15.26
CA PRO A 461 -8.15 6.41 15.11
C PRO A 461 -6.83 7.07 14.66
N PHE A 462 -6.94 8.11 13.85
CA PHE A 462 -5.81 8.96 13.48
C PHE A 462 -6.27 10.42 13.42
N HIS A 463 -5.36 11.34 13.75
CA HIS A 463 -5.62 12.79 13.71
C HIS A 463 -4.88 13.48 12.57
N PHE A 464 -3.76 12.89 12.13
CA PHE A 464 -2.91 13.41 11.09
C PHE A 464 -3.05 12.54 9.84
N ILE A 465 -3.20 13.18 8.68
CA ILE A 465 -3.27 12.50 7.39
C ILE A 465 -1.88 12.48 6.77
N ASP A 466 -1.30 11.29 6.71
CA ASP A 466 0.00 11.04 6.09
C ASP A 466 -0.13 10.62 4.62
N SER A 467 -1.26 10.03 4.23
CA SER A 467 -1.54 9.62 2.85
C SER A 467 -2.99 9.89 2.47
N SER A 468 -3.25 10.18 1.20
CA SER A 468 -4.61 10.40 0.70
C SER A 468 -4.73 9.97 -0.76
N LYS A 469 -5.80 9.23 -1.08
CA LYS A 469 -6.21 8.95 -2.47
C LYS A 469 -6.99 10.10 -3.10
N PHE A 470 -7.34 11.12 -2.31
CA PHE A 470 -8.12 12.28 -2.72
C PHE A 470 -7.26 13.53 -2.95
N CYS A 471 -5.93 13.41 -2.88
CA CYS A 471 -4.99 14.50 -3.13
C CYS A 471 -3.66 13.98 -3.68
N SER A 472 -2.82 14.86 -4.20
CA SER A 472 -1.47 14.52 -4.66
C SER A 472 -0.56 14.16 -3.49
N VAL A 473 0.06 12.98 -3.58
CA VAL A 473 1.08 12.48 -2.64
C VAL A 473 2.19 13.50 -2.42
N ARG A 474 2.65 14.20 -3.48
CA ARG A 474 3.67 15.26 -3.37
C ARG A 474 3.19 16.41 -2.51
N VAL A 475 1.98 16.89 -2.77
CA VAL A 475 1.39 18.05 -2.09
C VAL A 475 1.17 17.75 -0.61
N ILE A 476 0.57 16.59 -0.28
CA ILE A 476 0.35 16.16 1.11
C ILE A 476 1.66 16.03 1.87
N ARG A 477 2.69 15.44 1.25
CA ARG A 477 4.01 15.33 1.89
C ARG A 477 4.66 16.68 2.17
N ILE A 478 4.65 17.60 1.20
CA ILE A 478 5.19 18.95 1.39
C ILE A 478 4.43 19.68 2.51
N TYR A 479 3.10 19.58 2.49
CA TYR A 479 2.24 20.19 3.50
C TYR A 479 2.55 19.65 4.90
N GLY A 480 2.65 18.33 5.04
CA GLY A 480 2.98 17.68 6.32
C GLY A 480 4.38 18.02 6.84
N GLU A 481 5.40 18.06 5.97
CA GLU A 481 6.76 18.43 6.38
C GLU A 481 6.87 19.89 6.83
N LEU A 482 6.23 20.82 6.11
CA LEU A 482 6.19 22.23 6.51
C LEU A 482 5.50 22.42 7.86
N HIS A 483 4.38 21.72 8.09
CA HIS A 483 3.72 21.70 9.38
C HIS A 483 4.64 21.17 10.51
N ARG A 484 5.33 20.04 10.30
CA ARG A 484 6.27 19.47 11.28
C ARG A 484 7.43 20.42 11.61
N ILE A 485 7.91 21.19 10.64
CA ILE A 485 8.94 22.22 10.88
C ILE A 485 8.39 23.33 11.78
N CYS A 486 7.18 23.84 11.50
CA CYS A 486 6.54 24.89 12.31
C CYS A 486 6.19 24.43 13.74
N LEU A 487 5.80 23.17 13.94
CA LEU A 487 5.58 22.62 15.29
C LEU A 487 6.86 22.66 16.13
N LYS A 488 8.01 22.32 15.54
CA LYS A 488 9.30 22.32 16.24
C LYS A 488 9.79 23.72 16.61
N SER A 489 9.39 24.75 15.87
CA SER A 489 9.78 26.15 16.14
C SER A 489 8.91 26.85 17.20
N SER A 490 8.08 26.12 17.98
CA SER A 490 7.18 26.67 19.02
C SER A 490 6.22 27.76 18.50
N SER A 491 5.93 27.75 17.19
CA SER A 491 5.07 28.73 16.53
C SER A 491 3.59 28.35 16.69
N SER A 492 3.06 28.45 17.91
CA SER A 492 1.64 28.18 18.24
C SER A 492 0.69 29.32 17.81
N GLY A 493 1.12 30.22 16.94
CA GLY A 493 0.28 31.32 16.45
C GLY A 493 -0.79 30.81 15.50
N MET A 494 -2.03 31.29 15.66
CA MET A 494 -3.14 31.01 14.74
C MET A 494 -2.78 31.48 13.33
N ILE A 495 -2.54 30.55 12.41
CA ILE A 495 -2.18 30.87 11.03
C ILE A 495 -3.43 31.35 10.31
N LYS A 496 -3.44 32.62 9.87
CA LYS A 496 -4.56 33.20 9.11
C LYS A 496 -4.49 32.77 7.64
N CYS A 497 -5.57 32.18 7.14
CA CYS A 497 -5.77 31.92 5.72
C CYS A 497 -6.41 33.11 5.01
N ASP A 498 -6.19 33.20 3.71
CA ASP A 498 -6.84 34.20 2.86
C ASP A 498 -8.21 33.68 2.40
N GLU A 499 -9.27 34.14 3.09
CA GLU A 499 -10.67 33.81 2.78
C GLU A 499 -11.32 34.78 1.77
N SER A 500 -10.57 35.69 1.14
CA SER A 500 -11.17 36.75 0.29
C SER A 500 -11.97 36.24 -0.92
N LEU A 501 -11.79 34.97 -1.32
CA LEU A 501 -12.63 34.32 -2.33
C LEU A 501 -14.09 34.16 -1.86
N LEU A 502 -14.31 34.00 -0.55
CA LEU A 502 -15.62 33.79 0.06
C LEU A 502 -16.60 34.91 -0.29
N ASP A 503 -16.18 36.18 -0.20
CA ASP A 503 -17.04 37.33 -0.48
C ASP A 503 -17.59 37.28 -1.92
N SER A 504 -16.76 36.87 -2.87
CA SER A 504 -17.16 36.74 -4.27
C SER A 504 -18.13 35.57 -4.51
N VAL A 505 -17.99 34.49 -3.72
CA VAL A 505 -18.89 33.33 -3.76
C VAL A 505 -20.24 33.67 -3.13
N LEU A 506 -20.26 34.39 -2.00
CA LEU A 506 -21.50 34.82 -1.34
C LEU A 506 -22.33 35.78 -2.18
N CYS A 507 -21.69 36.61 -3.02
CA CYS A 507 -22.39 37.43 -4.01
C CYS A 507 -23.18 36.60 -5.04
N GLN A 508 -22.74 35.37 -5.35
CA GLN A 508 -23.44 34.45 -6.27
C GLN A 508 -24.45 33.56 -5.58
N HIS A 509 -24.26 33.31 -4.28
CA HIS A 509 -25.13 32.45 -3.48
C HIS A 509 -25.68 33.25 -2.27
N PRO A 510 -26.49 34.30 -2.52
CA PRO A 510 -26.98 35.17 -1.45
C PRO A 510 -27.86 34.38 -0.47
N GLY A 511 -27.72 34.69 0.82
CA GLY A 511 -28.47 34.02 1.89
C GLY A 511 -27.96 32.62 2.26
N SER A 512 -26.83 32.18 1.70
CA SER A 512 -26.21 30.91 2.08
C SER A 512 -25.66 30.95 3.49
N GLN A 513 -25.79 29.83 4.21
CA GLN A 513 -25.14 29.65 5.51
C GLN A 513 -23.67 29.28 5.32
N VAL A 514 -22.76 29.94 6.06
CA VAL A 514 -21.31 29.70 5.95
C VAL A 514 -20.83 28.88 7.13
N LEU A 515 -20.25 27.71 6.84
CA LEU A 515 -19.72 26.77 7.80
C LEU A 515 -18.21 26.65 7.67
N ARG A 516 -17.52 26.59 8.81
CA ARG A 516 -16.06 26.66 8.90
C ARG A 516 -15.50 25.40 9.51
N GLY A 517 -14.49 24.84 8.85
CA GLY A 517 -13.71 23.75 9.41
C GLY A 517 -12.79 24.19 10.54
N GLU A 518 -12.03 23.23 11.06
CA GLU A 518 -11.13 23.41 12.19
C GLU A 518 -10.04 24.44 11.89
N VAL A 519 -9.48 25.03 12.95
CA VAL A 519 -8.32 25.93 12.82
C VAL A 519 -7.12 25.14 12.28
N LEU A 520 -6.25 25.83 11.54
CA LEU A 520 -5.12 25.27 10.80
C LEU A 520 -4.16 24.45 11.69
N THR A 521 -4.21 23.13 11.56
CA THR A 521 -3.45 22.16 12.39
C THR A 521 -2.61 21.15 11.57
N GLY A 522 -2.37 21.46 10.29
CA GLY A 522 -1.75 20.53 9.34
C GLY A 522 -2.79 19.63 8.63
N PRO A 523 -2.38 18.69 7.75
CA PRO A 523 -3.34 17.77 7.14
C PRO A 523 -3.96 16.88 8.23
N HIS A 524 -5.26 17.08 8.48
CA HIS A 524 -5.97 16.50 9.61
C HIS A 524 -7.24 15.76 9.19
N SER A 525 -7.70 14.88 10.06
CA SER A 525 -8.82 13.98 9.82
C SER A 525 -10.19 14.52 10.30
N GLY A 526 -10.20 15.75 10.82
CA GLY A 526 -11.39 16.42 11.38
C GLY A 526 -12.49 16.70 10.35
N VAL A 527 -13.73 16.78 10.82
CA VAL A 527 -14.96 16.86 9.99
C VAL A 527 -15.91 17.99 10.39
N LEU A 528 -15.45 18.97 11.18
CA LEU A 528 -16.28 20.01 11.81
C LEU A 528 -17.25 20.73 10.85
N ALA A 529 -16.80 21.14 9.65
CA ALA A 529 -17.67 21.82 8.69
C ALA A 529 -18.81 20.93 8.18
N LEU A 530 -18.55 19.63 8.04
CA LEU A 530 -19.53 18.63 7.60
C LEU A 530 -20.51 18.27 8.72
N GLU A 531 -20.03 18.21 9.96
CA GLU A 531 -20.88 18.08 11.15
C GLU A 531 -21.84 19.24 11.30
N GLN A 532 -21.34 20.47 11.17
CA GLN A 532 -22.17 21.67 11.17
C GLN A 532 -23.24 21.61 10.07
N ALA A 533 -22.90 21.13 8.88
CA ALA A 533 -23.84 21.01 7.76
C ALA A 533 -24.95 20.01 8.08
N LEU A 534 -24.62 18.90 8.73
CA LEU A 534 -25.64 17.95 9.18
C LEU A 534 -26.57 18.58 10.23
N VAL A 535 -26.01 19.27 11.23
CA VAL A 535 -26.81 19.94 12.28
C VAL A 535 -27.77 20.98 11.68
N LEU A 536 -27.36 21.69 10.63
CA LEU A 536 -28.27 22.61 9.92
C LEU A 536 -29.45 21.88 9.26
N LEU A 537 -29.20 20.73 8.65
CA LEU A 537 -30.25 19.90 8.06
C LEU A 537 -31.16 19.30 9.13
N GLU A 538 -30.60 18.81 10.24
CA GLU A 538 -31.35 18.28 11.39
C GLU A 538 -32.33 19.29 11.98
N LYS A 539 -31.91 20.55 12.07
CA LYS A 539 -32.73 21.63 12.60
C LYS A 539 -33.69 22.23 11.56
N GLY A 540 -33.61 21.80 10.30
CA GLY A 540 -34.40 22.39 9.21
C GLY A 540 -34.05 23.86 8.93
N GLU A 541 -32.82 24.28 9.25
CA GLU A 541 -32.38 25.69 9.10
C GLU A 541 -32.01 26.04 7.65
N VAL A 542 -31.91 25.04 6.76
CA VAL A 542 -31.73 25.23 5.32
C VAL A 542 -33.06 25.08 4.61
N CYS A 543 -33.61 26.18 4.09
CA CYS A 543 -34.84 26.15 3.30
C CYS A 543 -34.66 25.41 1.98
N ALA A 544 -35.75 24.88 1.40
CA ALA A 544 -35.72 24.36 0.02
C ALA A 544 -35.24 25.44 -0.97
N GLY A 545 -34.28 25.07 -1.82
CA GLY A 545 -33.55 25.98 -2.71
C GLY A 545 -32.40 26.75 -2.05
N GLY A 546 -32.24 26.67 -0.73
CA GLY A 546 -31.13 27.28 0.02
C GLY A 546 -29.81 26.54 -0.19
N SER A 547 -28.71 27.27 -0.06
CA SER A 547 -27.34 26.74 -0.25
C SER A 547 -26.54 26.80 1.03
N VAL A 548 -25.56 25.90 1.16
CA VAL A 548 -24.61 25.85 2.27
C VAL A 548 -23.19 26.03 1.70
N VAL A 549 -22.43 26.95 2.28
CA VAL A 549 -21.06 27.25 1.89
C VAL A 549 -20.11 26.67 2.92
N LEU A 550 -19.22 25.76 2.49
CA LEU A 550 -18.19 25.18 3.34
C LEU A 550 -16.85 25.83 3.01
N ILE A 551 -16.15 26.30 4.04
CA ILE A 551 -14.80 26.83 3.93
C ILE A 551 -13.87 26.12 4.91
N ASN A 552 -12.63 25.93 4.47
CA ASN A 552 -11.62 25.16 5.19
C ASN A 552 -12.06 23.72 5.56
N ALA A 553 -12.73 23.02 4.65
CA ALA A 553 -13.22 21.66 4.87
C ALA A 553 -12.28 20.65 4.18
N PRO A 554 -11.30 20.04 4.85
CA PRO A 554 -10.45 19.04 4.22
C PRO A 554 -11.29 17.82 3.77
N LEU A 555 -11.04 17.35 2.55
CA LEU A 555 -11.69 16.15 1.98
C LEU A 555 -10.63 15.09 1.67
N LEU A 556 -9.70 14.93 2.61
CA LEU A 556 -8.47 14.16 2.44
C LEU A 556 -8.62 12.70 2.90
N SER A 557 -9.69 12.35 3.60
CA SER A 557 -9.99 10.98 4.05
C SER A 557 -11.31 10.45 3.51
N ARG A 558 -11.44 9.11 3.48
CA ARG A 558 -12.66 8.39 3.09
C ARG A 558 -13.87 8.82 3.92
N LEU A 559 -13.68 9.09 5.21
CA LEU A 559 -14.73 9.61 6.06
C LEU A 559 -15.16 11.01 5.65
N GLN A 560 -14.22 11.95 5.52
CA GLN A 560 -14.52 13.34 5.13
C GLN A 560 -15.24 13.39 3.78
N TYR A 561 -14.70 12.70 2.77
CA TYR A 561 -15.32 12.70 1.46
C TYR A 561 -16.66 11.95 1.45
N GLY A 562 -16.77 10.80 2.13
CA GLY A 562 -18.02 10.07 2.25
C GLY A 562 -19.13 10.88 2.91
N LEU A 563 -18.83 11.66 3.95
CA LEU A 563 -19.78 12.57 4.58
C LEU A 563 -20.25 13.65 3.62
N LEU A 564 -19.32 14.30 2.90
CA LEU A 564 -19.70 15.27 1.86
C LEU A 564 -20.57 14.62 0.78
N PHE A 565 -20.23 13.42 0.33
CA PHE A 565 -20.93 12.71 -0.74
C PHE A 565 -22.39 12.42 -0.36
N VAL A 566 -22.62 11.98 0.88
CA VAL A 566 -23.97 11.74 1.42
C VAL A 566 -24.73 13.05 1.62
N LEU A 567 -24.11 14.07 2.25
CA LEU A 567 -24.72 15.39 2.43
C LEU A 567 -25.14 16.01 1.10
N ALA A 568 -24.25 15.93 0.10
CA ALA A 568 -24.48 16.48 -1.23
C ALA A 568 -25.66 15.84 -1.98
N SER A 569 -26.08 14.62 -1.60
CA SER A 569 -27.24 13.96 -2.22
C SER A 569 -28.57 14.66 -1.95
N ALA A 570 -28.64 15.55 -0.95
CA ALA A 570 -29.81 16.39 -0.68
C ALA A 570 -29.86 17.68 -1.52
N PHE A 571 -28.77 18.04 -2.19
CA PHE A 571 -28.61 19.30 -2.92
C PHE A 571 -28.64 19.06 -4.43
N LYS A 572 -28.92 20.11 -5.21
CA LYS A 572 -28.94 20.01 -6.67
C LYS A 572 -27.58 19.61 -7.23
N GLN A 573 -26.52 20.21 -6.69
CA GLN A 573 -25.14 19.92 -7.09
C GLN A 573 -24.15 20.47 -6.07
N VAL A 574 -22.90 20.03 -6.18
CA VAL A 574 -21.76 20.62 -5.49
C VAL A 574 -21.02 21.51 -6.47
N LYS A 575 -20.73 22.75 -6.07
CA LYS A 575 -19.88 23.69 -6.80
C LYS A 575 -18.59 23.94 -6.05
N ILE A 576 -17.49 23.99 -6.79
CA ILE A 576 -16.14 24.22 -6.27
C ILE A 576 -15.63 25.54 -6.85
N TYR A 577 -15.16 26.43 -5.99
CA TYR A 577 -14.57 27.70 -6.36
C TYR A 577 -13.10 27.71 -5.94
N THR A 578 -12.21 27.92 -6.92
CA THR A 578 -10.76 28.00 -6.71
C THR A 578 -10.22 29.30 -7.31
N SER A 579 -9.17 29.88 -6.70
CA SER A 579 -8.47 31.01 -7.28
C SER A 579 -7.78 30.62 -8.60
N PRO A 580 -7.65 31.54 -9.58
CA PRO A 580 -6.93 31.25 -10.83
C PRO A 580 -5.49 30.82 -10.63
N GLU A 581 -4.82 31.40 -9.64
CA GLU A 581 -3.48 31.00 -9.20
C GLU A 581 -3.60 29.95 -8.10
N VAL A 582 -2.94 28.80 -8.28
CA VAL A 582 -3.08 27.64 -7.39
C VAL A 582 -2.61 27.97 -5.97
N GLY A 583 -3.47 27.70 -4.98
CA GLY A 583 -3.18 27.93 -3.57
C GLY A 583 -3.11 29.40 -3.13
N LYS A 584 -3.41 30.36 -4.00
CA LYS A 584 -3.38 31.80 -3.64
C LYS A 584 -4.42 32.15 -2.59
N GLN A 585 -5.67 31.79 -2.84
CA GLN A 585 -6.79 31.97 -1.90
C GLN A 585 -7.33 30.60 -1.50
N LEU A 586 -7.95 30.54 -0.32
CA LEU A 586 -8.55 29.32 0.17
C LEU A 586 -9.76 28.93 -0.70
N PRO A 587 -9.85 27.68 -1.19
CA PRO A 587 -10.96 27.27 -2.03
C PRO A 587 -12.26 27.12 -1.22
N VAL A 588 -13.39 27.33 -1.89
CA VAL A 588 -14.72 27.35 -1.29
C VAL A 588 -15.61 26.28 -1.95
N LEU A 589 -16.30 25.49 -1.12
CA LEU A 589 -17.28 24.50 -1.56
C LEU A 589 -18.69 25.02 -1.33
N VAL A 590 -19.59 24.78 -2.27
CA VAL A 590 -21.00 25.15 -2.14
C VAL A 590 -21.87 23.93 -2.41
N LEU A 591 -22.65 23.53 -1.41
CA LEU A 591 -23.78 22.62 -1.58
C LEU A 591 -24.96 23.48 -2.07
N GLU A 592 -25.22 23.44 -3.37
CA GLU A 592 -26.13 24.39 -4.01
C GLU A 592 -27.57 23.85 -4.02
N GLY A 593 -28.48 24.62 -3.43
CA GLY A 593 -29.92 24.44 -3.56
C GLY A 593 -30.45 23.12 -3.03
N LEU A 594 -30.76 23.06 -1.73
CA LEU A 594 -31.45 21.94 -1.10
C LEU A 594 -32.71 21.57 -1.89
N GLN A 595 -32.84 20.33 -2.34
CA GLN A 595 -33.93 19.93 -3.24
C GLN A 595 -35.28 19.90 -2.52
N SER A 596 -35.33 19.38 -1.29
CA SER A 596 -36.48 19.43 -0.40
C SER A 596 -36.06 19.24 1.06
N LEU A 597 -36.89 19.72 2.00
CA LEU A 597 -36.68 19.47 3.43
C LEU A 597 -36.71 17.96 3.76
N SER A 598 -37.63 17.22 3.14
CA SER A 598 -37.77 15.78 3.32
C SER A 598 -36.51 15.00 2.89
N LEU A 599 -35.79 15.48 1.87
CA LEU A 599 -34.55 14.85 1.42
C LEU A 599 -33.39 15.17 2.38
N GLY A 600 -33.36 16.38 2.94
CA GLY A 600 -32.45 16.73 4.04
C GLY A 600 -32.65 15.82 5.26
N GLU A 601 -33.91 15.62 5.68
CA GLU A 601 -34.27 14.68 6.76
C GLU A 601 -33.87 13.24 6.44
N ALA A 602 -34.06 12.79 5.19
CA ALA A 602 -33.67 11.46 4.75
C ALA A 602 -32.14 11.24 4.82
N VAL A 603 -31.35 12.25 4.43
CA VAL A 603 -29.89 12.23 4.55
C VAL A 603 -29.44 12.11 6.01
N VAL A 604 -30.04 12.91 6.90
CA VAL A 604 -29.79 12.84 8.35
C VAL A 604 -30.11 11.44 8.88
N HIS A 605 -31.29 10.93 8.57
CA HIS A 605 -31.70 9.60 9.00
C HIS A 605 -30.75 8.52 8.47
N ALA A 606 -30.30 8.62 7.22
CA ALA A 606 -29.34 7.68 6.63
C ALA A 606 -27.99 7.67 7.35
N LEU A 607 -27.44 8.84 7.70
CA LEU A 607 -26.18 8.95 8.45
C LEU A 607 -26.31 8.41 9.88
N HIS A 608 -27.40 8.73 10.57
CA HIS A 608 -27.69 8.15 11.88
C HIS A 608 -27.89 6.63 11.83
N HIS A 609 -28.57 6.13 10.80
CA HIS A 609 -28.77 4.69 10.60
C HIS A 609 -27.46 3.96 10.28
N ALA A 610 -26.54 4.61 9.54
CA ALA A 610 -25.17 4.14 9.37
C ALA A 610 -24.36 4.17 10.68
N GLY A 611 -24.93 4.71 11.76
CA GLY A 611 -24.37 4.78 13.09
C GLY A 611 -23.32 5.87 13.25
N TRP A 612 -23.27 6.84 12.34
CA TRP A 612 -22.43 8.01 12.48
C TRP A 612 -23.04 8.94 13.54
N SER A 613 -22.18 9.46 14.42
CA SER A 613 -22.51 10.50 15.38
C SER A 613 -21.40 11.55 15.35
N PRO A 614 -21.70 12.83 15.62
CA PRO A 614 -20.68 13.89 15.67
C PRO A 614 -19.49 13.56 16.60
N ASP A 615 -19.73 12.87 17.73
CA ASP A 615 -18.65 12.49 18.67
C ASP A 615 -17.73 11.34 18.18
N GLY A 616 -18.01 10.79 16.98
CA GLY A 616 -17.45 9.53 16.49
C GLY A 616 -16.43 9.65 15.35
N GLY A 617 -15.95 10.86 15.02
CA GLY A 617 -15.02 11.08 13.90
C GLY A 617 -13.79 10.16 13.87
N SER A 618 -13.01 10.22 12.79
CA SER A 618 -11.79 9.42 12.58
C SER A 618 -10.73 9.61 13.69
N GLY A 619 -10.77 10.71 14.44
CA GLY A 619 -9.98 10.96 15.65
C GLY A 619 -10.67 10.65 16.99
N GLY A 620 -11.92 10.19 16.98
CA GLY A 620 -12.71 9.87 18.17
C GLY A 620 -12.41 8.47 18.75
N VAL A 621 -12.95 8.19 19.94
CA VAL A 621 -12.73 6.93 20.70
C VAL A 621 -13.19 5.68 19.93
N GLN A 622 -14.06 5.83 18.92
CA GLN A 622 -14.56 4.75 18.06
C GLN A 622 -14.22 4.90 16.55
N GLY A 623 -13.15 5.65 16.25
CA GLY A 623 -12.54 5.91 14.92
C GLY A 623 -13.26 5.34 13.70
N PHE A 624 -14.28 6.05 13.20
CA PHE A 624 -14.85 5.75 11.89
C PHE A 624 -13.85 6.11 10.80
N LEU A 625 -13.64 5.20 9.85
CA LEU A 625 -12.76 5.42 8.70
C LEU A 625 -13.55 5.63 7.42
N GLN A 626 -14.75 5.03 7.34
CA GLN A 626 -15.57 5.04 6.14
C GLN A 626 -17.05 4.80 6.51
N ILE A 627 -17.94 5.44 5.76
CA ILE A 627 -19.41 5.24 5.84
C ILE A 627 -20.05 4.92 4.49
N VAL A 628 -19.32 5.11 3.39
CA VAL A 628 -19.74 4.90 1.99
C VAL A 628 -18.72 3.98 1.34
N THR A 629 -19.14 3.04 0.49
CA THR A 629 -18.22 2.11 -0.17
C THR A 629 -17.12 2.84 -0.93
N LEU A 630 -15.91 2.29 -0.90
CA LEU A 630 -14.77 2.88 -1.61
C LEU A 630 -15.05 3.01 -3.12
N GLN A 631 -15.76 2.05 -3.70
CA GLN A 631 -16.16 2.07 -5.12
C GLN A 631 -17.03 3.29 -5.44
N SER A 632 -17.93 3.68 -4.53
CA SER A 632 -18.76 4.88 -4.70
C SER A 632 -17.91 6.16 -4.64
N LEU A 633 -16.90 6.21 -3.77
CA LEU A 633 -16.00 7.36 -3.65
C LEU A 633 -15.01 7.49 -4.82
N MET A 634 -14.76 6.40 -5.55
CA MET A 634 -13.80 6.38 -6.66
C MET A 634 -14.45 6.65 -8.04
N GLN A 635 -15.67 7.22 -8.05
CA GLN A 635 -16.33 7.66 -9.28
C GLN A 635 -15.59 8.85 -9.89
N TYR A 636 -15.25 8.73 -11.18
CA TYR A 636 -14.29 9.62 -11.86
C TYR A 636 -14.63 11.11 -11.75
N GLU A 637 -15.84 11.53 -12.10
CA GLU A 637 -16.20 12.96 -12.17
C GLU A 637 -16.22 13.64 -10.78
N PRO A 638 -16.94 13.11 -9.76
CA PRO A 638 -16.85 13.64 -8.40
C PRO A 638 -15.42 13.61 -7.83
N LEU A 639 -14.69 12.52 -8.04
CA LEU A 639 -13.32 12.36 -7.55
C LEU A 639 -12.38 13.41 -8.15
N GLN A 640 -12.48 13.68 -9.45
CA GLN A 640 -11.65 14.68 -10.13
C GLN A 640 -11.88 16.08 -9.56
N ALA A 641 -13.14 16.44 -9.28
CA ALA A 641 -13.49 17.72 -8.68
C ALA A 641 -12.91 17.85 -7.25
N ILE A 642 -13.07 16.81 -6.43
CA ILE A 642 -12.52 16.78 -5.06
C ILE A 642 -10.99 16.78 -5.05
N PHE A 643 -10.37 16.05 -5.96
CA PHE A 643 -8.92 16.07 -6.12
C PHE A 643 -8.42 17.49 -6.41
N HIS A 644 -9.07 18.19 -7.35
CA HIS A 644 -8.72 19.58 -7.68
C HIS A 644 -8.90 20.52 -6.47
N TYR A 645 -10.01 20.39 -5.73
CA TYR A 645 -10.24 21.14 -4.50
C TYR A 645 -9.11 20.93 -3.48
N ASN A 646 -8.76 19.66 -3.20
CA ASN A 646 -7.76 19.30 -2.21
C ASN A 646 -6.34 19.77 -2.58
N ILE A 647 -6.01 19.86 -3.88
CA ILE A 647 -4.73 20.46 -4.34
C ILE A 647 -4.68 21.93 -3.96
N HIS A 648 -5.71 22.71 -4.29
CA HIS A 648 -5.75 24.14 -3.94
C HIS A 648 -5.75 24.35 -2.43
N HIS A 649 -6.55 23.55 -1.70
CA HIS A 649 -6.64 23.60 -0.23
C HIS A 649 -5.27 23.33 0.40
N SER A 650 -4.64 22.20 0.05
CA SER A 650 -3.39 21.78 0.68
C SER A 650 -2.21 22.68 0.30
N ILE A 651 -2.12 23.17 -0.95
CA ILE A 651 -1.08 24.12 -1.35
C ILE A 651 -1.25 25.46 -0.62
N HIS A 652 -2.49 25.96 -0.48
CA HIS A 652 -2.75 27.20 0.26
C HIS A 652 -2.22 27.10 1.71
N HIS A 653 -2.53 25.99 2.37
CA HIS A 653 -2.06 25.73 3.73
C HIS A 653 -0.55 25.55 3.81
N ALA A 654 0.05 24.83 2.86
CA ALA A 654 1.51 24.67 2.77
C ALA A 654 2.22 26.02 2.61
N LEU A 655 1.72 26.92 1.76
CA LEU A 655 2.25 28.28 1.60
C LEU A 655 2.15 29.09 2.90
N ALA A 656 1.05 28.94 3.64
CA ALA A 656 0.87 29.61 4.93
C ALA A 656 1.91 29.13 5.97
N PHE A 657 2.10 27.81 6.10
CA PHE A 657 3.14 27.26 6.97
C PHE A 657 4.55 27.67 6.53
N TYR A 658 4.84 27.66 5.23
CA TYR A 658 6.13 28.11 4.71
C TYR A 658 6.44 29.56 5.10
N LYS A 659 5.48 30.47 4.94
CA LYS A 659 5.63 31.89 5.34
C LYS A 659 5.95 32.01 6.83
N VAL A 660 5.23 31.27 7.68
CA VAL A 660 5.47 31.25 9.13
C VAL A 660 6.85 30.70 9.47
N ALA A 661 7.25 29.58 8.87
CA ALA A 661 8.58 28.99 9.07
C ALA A 661 9.70 29.96 8.68
N MET A 662 9.55 30.67 7.56
CA MET A 662 10.53 31.66 7.10
C MET A 662 10.61 32.89 8.01
N MET A 663 9.48 33.37 8.57
CA MET A 663 9.48 34.46 9.54
C MET A 663 10.30 34.10 10.79
N HIS A 664 10.16 32.86 11.29
CA HIS A 664 10.90 32.41 12.48
C HIS A 664 12.39 32.21 12.20
N LEU A 665 12.79 31.80 10.99
CA LEU A 665 14.21 31.69 10.64
C LEU A 665 14.93 33.05 10.51
N ASN A 666 14.16 34.12 10.27
CA ASN A 666 14.69 35.48 10.13
C ASN A 666 14.68 36.27 11.46
N GLN A 667 14.10 35.71 12.52
CA GLN A 667 14.15 36.21 13.90
C GLN A 667 15.28 35.50 14.65
#